data_AF-A0A446CII4-F1
#
_entry.id   AF-A0A446CII4-F1
#
_cell.length_a   1.000
_cell.length_b   1.000
_cell.length_c   1.000
_cell.angle_alpha   90.00
_cell.angle_beta   90.00
_cell.angle_gamma   90.00
#
_symmetry.space_group_name_H-M   'P 1'
#
loop_
_entity.id
_entity.type
_entity.pdbx_description
1 polymer ?
#
loop_
_entity_poly.entity_id
_entity_poly.type
_entity_poly.pdbx_seq_one_letter_code
_entity_poly.pdbx_strand_id
1 'polypeptide(L)'
;MTNHWVDIKNADVVLIMGGNAAEAHPCGFKWVTEAKAHNKAKLIVVDPRFTRSASVADFYAPIRTGTDIIFLGGVIKYLLDHDKIQHEYVRNYTDFSFIVREDFMFDAGLYSGYNAEKRSYDKSSWDYERGEDGYVKTDPTLEHPRSVYQLLKKHYSRYTEDMVERVCGTPRDKFLKVCEMLASTAGKDRAATILYALGWTQHSIGSQIIRTGAMVQLLLGNIGIAGGGMNALRGHSNIQGLTDLGLMSNLLPGYMTLPNEPEQDYGKYIETRTQKPLRPNQLSYWQNYNKFHVSLMKAWWGKAATAENNWAFDYLPKLDKLYDMLQVYELMVQGKMNGYIAQGFNPLAAAPNKAKLNDGFAKLKFLVIMDPLVTETSEFWRNAGEANDVDPAKIQTEVFRLPTTCFAEEDGTLVNSGRWLQWHWKGAEPPGEAKSDIEIMALIFTRLRKMYQEEGGKYPDPIVNLSWPYANPQNPTAEELAKEYSGRALVDLADPKDPAKITRKGGEQLAGFAELRDDGSTASGCWIFAGAWGPGGNLMARRDNSDPTGIGQTLSWAWAWPANRRILYNRASCDPSGKPFDPRRSLISWNGKAWVGADIPDFKGDENPDGGMGPFIMNPEGVARFFARAGMAEGPFPEHYEPFETPLGYNPLYPKAKGVTSNPAARVFKDDLAAMGTVDNFPYVATTYRLTEHFHYWTKNVRINAILQPEQFVELGEALAQELGIANGTRVKVSSNRGYIKAVALVTKRLRALTVEGKTVHHVGIPIHWGFVGIAKPGFLTNTLTPFVGDGNSQTPEFKSFLVKVEKA
;
A
#
# COMPACT_ATOMS: atom_id res chain seq x y z
N MET A 1 -5.88 5.60 0.99
CA MET A 1 -6.31 6.98 1.20
C MET A 1 -6.93 7.08 2.59
N THR A 2 -6.50 8.07 3.35
CA THR A 2 -7.19 8.47 4.59
C THR A 2 -8.55 9.13 4.26
N ASN A 3 -8.62 9.80 3.10
CA ASN A 3 -9.81 10.47 2.59
C ASN A 3 -10.34 9.72 1.35
N HIS A 4 -11.03 10.41 0.44
CA HIS A 4 -11.58 9.85 -0.80
C HIS A 4 -11.47 10.83 -1.98
N TRP A 5 -11.79 10.36 -3.19
CA TRP A 5 -11.55 11.11 -4.44
C TRP A 5 -12.17 12.50 -4.48
N VAL A 6 -13.47 12.61 -4.18
CA VAL A 6 -14.20 13.89 -4.27
C VAL A 6 -13.65 14.92 -3.27
N ASP A 7 -13.20 14.48 -2.09
CA ASP A 7 -12.71 15.37 -1.03
C ASP A 7 -11.47 16.17 -1.43
N ILE A 8 -10.70 15.70 -2.43
CA ILE A 8 -9.54 16.43 -2.97
C ILE A 8 -9.94 17.84 -3.44
N LYS A 9 -11.19 18.07 -3.85
CA LYS A 9 -11.69 19.38 -4.29
C LYS A 9 -11.60 20.45 -3.19
N ASN A 10 -11.56 20.03 -1.92
CA ASN A 10 -11.54 20.92 -0.75
C ASN A 10 -10.11 21.34 -0.34
N ALA A 11 -9.07 20.86 -1.05
CA ALA A 11 -7.68 21.15 -0.73
C ALA A 11 -7.28 22.58 -1.13
N ASP A 12 -6.39 23.21 -0.35
CA ASP A 12 -5.79 24.52 -0.67
C ASP A 12 -4.41 24.34 -1.31
N VAL A 13 -3.75 23.22 -1.02
CA VAL A 13 -2.50 22.78 -1.67
C VAL A 13 -2.61 21.30 -1.99
N VAL A 14 -2.27 20.93 -3.22
CA VAL A 14 -2.19 19.54 -3.66
C VAL A 14 -0.74 19.25 -4.00
N LEU A 15 -0.11 18.33 -3.27
CA LEU A 15 1.21 17.82 -3.60
C LEU A 15 1.08 16.47 -4.29
N ILE A 16 1.53 16.39 -5.54
CA ILE A 16 1.77 15.12 -6.22
C ILE A 16 3.28 14.85 -6.16
N MET A 17 3.65 13.88 -5.33
CA MET A 17 5.03 13.43 -5.17
C MET A 17 5.00 11.92 -4.96
N GLY A 18 5.88 11.18 -5.65
CA GLY A 18 5.81 9.72 -5.67
C GLY A 18 4.61 9.16 -6.44
N GLY A 19 4.03 9.93 -7.35
CA GLY A 19 2.87 9.56 -8.15
C GLY A 19 2.69 10.44 -9.39
N ASN A 20 1.81 10.04 -10.30
CA ASN A 20 1.47 10.81 -11.50
C ASN A 20 -0.03 10.69 -11.77
N ALA A 21 -0.83 11.37 -10.95
CA ALA A 21 -2.28 11.15 -10.88
C ALA A 21 -3.03 11.50 -12.18
N ALA A 22 -2.56 12.48 -12.95
CA ALA A 22 -3.17 12.80 -14.25
C ALA A 22 -3.06 11.66 -15.26
N GLU A 23 -2.09 10.74 -15.08
CA GLU A 23 -1.92 9.58 -15.95
C GLU A 23 -2.42 8.29 -15.34
N ALA A 24 -2.11 8.06 -14.06
CA ALA A 24 -2.45 6.82 -13.38
C ALA A 24 -3.89 6.79 -12.84
N HIS A 25 -4.49 7.97 -12.59
CA HIS A 25 -5.81 8.13 -11.98
C HIS A 25 -6.60 9.28 -12.61
N PRO A 26 -6.72 9.36 -13.95
CA PRO A 26 -7.23 10.56 -14.63
C PRO A 26 -8.64 10.98 -14.20
N CYS A 27 -9.54 10.01 -13.94
CA CYS A 27 -10.89 10.31 -13.47
C CYS A 27 -10.91 10.87 -12.03
N GLY A 28 -10.02 10.36 -11.16
CA GLY A 28 -9.84 10.92 -9.81
C GLY A 28 -9.18 12.29 -9.84
N PHE A 29 -8.27 12.52 -10.79
CA PHE A 29 -7.56 13.79 -10.99
C PHE A 29 -8.49 14.96 -11.34
N LYS A 30 -9.71 14.70 -11.83
CA LYS A 30 -10.76 15.72 -11.94
C LYS A 30 -10.88 16.56 -10.67
N TRP A 31 -10.81 15.95 -9.49
CA TRP A 31 -10.99 16.70 -8.24
C TRP A 31 -9.78 17.58 -7.87
N VAL A 32 -8.60 17.32 -8.45
CA VAL A 32 -7.46 18.25 -8.41
C VAL A 32 -7.77 19.47 -9.29
N THR A 33 -8.34 19.27 -10.48
CA THR A 33 -8.71 20.39 -11.37
C THR A 33 -9.82 21.25 -10.77
N GLU A 34 -10.78 20.63 -10.07
CA GLU A 34 -11.84 21.33 -9.34
C GLU A 34 -11.27 22.17 -8.18
N ALA A 35 -10.33 21.60 -7.41
CA ALA A 35 -9.62 22.33 -6.35
C ALA A 35 -8.92 23.58 -6.90
N LYS A 36 -8.20 23.46 -8.03
CA LYS A 36 -7.55 24.62 -8.68
C LYS A 36 -8.56 25.65 -9.18
N ALA A 37 -9.57 25.21 -9.93
CA ALA A 37 -10.51 26.10 -10.60
C ALA A 37 -11.40 26.86 -9.61
N HIS A 38 -11.93 26.15 -8.61
CA HIS A 38 -12.99 26.64 -7.75
C HIS A 38 -12.53 26.92 -6.32
N ASN A 39 -11.57 26.17 -5.77
CA ASN A 39 -10.99 26.43 -4.45
C ASN A 39 -9.65 27.19 -4.48
N LYS A 40 -9.18 27.58 -5.68
CA LYS A 40 -7.90 28.29 -5.90
C LYS A 40 -6.68 27.56 -5.35
N ALA A 41 -6.77 26.23 -5.27
CA ALA A 41 -5.71 25.38 -4.77
C ALA A 41 -4.43 25.53 -5.60
N LYS A 42 -3.27 25.37 -4.96
CA LYS A 42 -1.98 25.27 -5.65
C LYS A 42 -1.58 23.81 -5.86
N LEU A 43 -1.36 23.43 -7.12
CA LEU A 43 -0.87 22.12 -7.51
C LEU A 43 0.66 22.13 -7.64
N ILE A 44 1.32 21.30 -6.85
CA ILE A 44 2.76 21.07 -6.85
C ILE A 44 3.02 19.67 -7.39
N VAL A 45 3.97 19.54 -8.32
CA VAL A 45 4.48 18.24 -8.77
C VAL A 45 5.97 18.14 -8.49
N VAL A 46 6.37 17.10 -7.75
CA VAL A 46 7.77 16.76 -7.50
C VAL A 46 8.02 15.37 -8.10
N ASP A 47 8.73 15.31 -9.22
CA ASP A 47 8.95 14.09 -10.01
C ASP A 47 10.28 14.21 -10.77
N PRO A 48 11.04 13.12 -11.00
CA PRO A 48 12.22 13.12 -11.88
C PRO A 48 11.93 13.58 -13.32
N ARG A 49 10.67 13.51 -13.74
CA ARG A 49 10.21 13.82 -15.09
C ARG A 49 9.16 14.93 -15.06
N PHE A 50 9.17 15.76 -16.09
CA PHE A 50 8.03 16.62 -16.38
C PHE A 50 6.90 15.78 -17.00
N THR A 51 5.96 15.34 -16.17
CA THR A 51 4.83 14.46 -16.53
C THR A 51 3.60 15.22 -17.04
N ARG A 52 2.53 14.50 -17.45
CA ARG A 52 1.24 15.15 -17.74
C ARG A 52 0.62 15.80 -16.50
N SER A 53 0.90 15.30 -15.29
CA SER A 53 0.54 16.01 -14.05
C SER A 53 1.31 17.34 -13.93
N ALA A 54 2.62 17.34 -14.22
CA ALA A 54 3.44 18.54 -14.18
C ALA A 54 2.98 19.60 -15.21
N SER A 55 2.45 19.16 -16.36
CA SER A 55 1.94 20.06 -17.41
C SER A 55 0.81 20.99 -16.95
N VAL A 56 0.08 20.64 -15.89
CA VAL A 56 -1.03 21.43 -15.33
C VAL A 56 -0.75 21.90 -13.91
N ALA A 57 0.46 21.66 -13.39
CA ALA A 57 0.89 22.11 -12.08
C ALA A 57 1.13 23.63 -12.07
N ASP A 58 0.89 24.27 -10.93
CA ASP A 58 1.37 25.65 -10.73
C ASP A 58 2.89 25.67 -10.49
N PHE A 59 3.43 24.57 -9.95
CA PHE A 59 4.85 24.46 -9.66
C PHE A 59 5.39 23.05 -9.89
N TYR A 60 6.55 22.97 -10.53
CA TYR A 60 7.28 21.72 -10.77
C TYR A 60 8.72 21.80 -10.25
N ALA A 61 9.11 20.81 -9.45
CA ALA A 61 10.47 20.63 -8.97
C ALA A 61 11.00 19.24 -9.36
N PRO A 62 12.17 19.16 -10.02
CA PRO A 62 12.78 17.87 -10.33
C PRO A 62 13.37 17.24 -9.06
N ILE A 63 13.40 15.92 -9.00
CA ILE A 63 14.05 15.15 -7.93
C ILE A 63 14.74 13.91 -8.51
N ARG A 64 15.90 13.52 -8.00
CA ARG A 64 16.52 12.22 -8.32
C ARG A 64 15.72 11.08 -7.69
N THR A 65 15.49 10.00 -8.43
CA THR A 65 14.78 8.83 -7.87
C THR A 65 15.51 8.24 -6.66
N GLY A 66 14.74 7.86 -5.63
CA GLY A 66 15.29 7.28 -4.40
C GLY A 66 15.83 8.29 -3.39
N THR A 67 15.55 9.60 -3.57
CA THR A 67 16.00 10.67 -2.65
C THR A 67 14.86 11.38 -1.92
N ASP A 68 13.65 10.82 -2.00
CA ASP A 68 12.44 11.42 -1.43
C ASP A 68 12.54 11.67 0.08
N ILE A 69 13.26 10.81 0.84
CA ILE A 69 13.49 11.04 2.28
C ILE A 69 14.35 12.28 2.51
N ILE A 70 15.37 12.55 1.68
CA ILE A 70 16.17 13.76 1.80
C ILE A 70 15.28 14.99 1.59
N PHE A 71 14.49 14.99 0.51
CA PHE A 71 13.58 16.10 0.18
C PHE A 71 12.56 16.34 1.31
N LEU A 72 11.81 15.32 1.70
CA LEU A 72 10.76 15.43 2.71
C LEU A 72 11.33 15.66 4.12
N GLY A 73 12.51 15.12 4.42
CA GLY A 73 13.26 15.42 5.64
C GLY A 73 13.68 16.88 5.70
N GLY A 74 14.06 17.47 4.56
CA GLY A 74 14.27 18.90 4.44
C GLY A 74 12.99 19.71 4.67
N VAL A 75 11.84 19.25 4.18
CA VAL A 75 10.54 19.89 4.48
C VAL A 75 10.27 19.85 5.98
N ILE A 76 10.46 18.70 6.64
CA ILE A 76 10.30 18.57 8.10
C ILE A 76 11.20 19.57 8.83
N LYS A 77 12.49 19.63 8.47
CA LYS A 77 13.43 20.60 9.05
C LYS A 77 12.95 22.03 8.85
N TYR A 78 12.56 22.40 7.63
CA TYR A 78 12.07 23.74 7.32
C TYR A 78 10.86 24.11 8.19
N LEU A 79 9.86 23.22 8.31
CA LEU A 79 8.66 23.47 9.10
C LEU A 79 8.99 23.67 10.58
N LEU A 80 9.91 22.87 11.14
CA LEU A 80 10.33 22.97 12.54
C LEU A 80 11.17 24.23 12.81
N ASP A 81 12.08 24.60 11.90
CA ASP A 81 12.97 25.76 12.08
C ASP A 81 12.22 27.10 11.91
N HIS A 82 11.17 27.14 11.08
CA HIS A 82 10.39 28.35 10.81
C HIS A 82 9.09 28.44 11.62
N ASP A 83 8.89 27.53 12.58
CA ASP A 83 7.67 27.42 13.38
C ASP A 83 6.39 27.37 12.53
N LYS A 84 6.45 26.61 11.42
CA LYS A 84 5.33 26.37 10.50
C LYS A 84 4.69 25.02 10.77
N ILE A 85 4.21 24.87 12.00
CA ILE A 85 3.51 23.67 12.46
C ILE A 85 2.17 24.05 13.11
N GLN A 86 1.20 23.15 13.09
CA GLN A 86 -0.07 23.31 13.81
C GLN A 86 0.13 22.83 15.25
N HIS A 87 0.51 23.76 16.14
CA HIS A 87 0.86 23.49 17.54
C HIS A 87 -0.21 22.75 18.36
N GLU A 88 -1.48 23.13 18.22
CA GLU A 88 -2.57 22.49 18.96
C GLU A 88 -2.80 21.04 18.49
N TYR A 89 -2.66 20.80 17.18
CA TYR A 89 -2.78 19.47 16.59
C TYR A 89 -1.62 18.58 17.05
N VAL A 90 -0.37 19.02 16.87
CA VAL A 90 0.79 18.18 17.20
C VAL A 90 0.84 17.85 18.69
N ARG A 91 0.51 18.81 19.57
CA ARG A 91 0.54 18.61 21.02
C ARG A 91 -0.50 17.60 21.49
N ASN A 92 -1.71 17.63 20.92
CA ASN A 92 -2.83 16.86 21.44
C ASN A 92 -3.05 15.52 20.71
N TYR A 93 -2.71 15.46 19.42
CA TYR A 93 -3.09 14.33 18.54
C TYR A 93 -1.90 13.52 18.05
N THR A 94 -0.69 13.81 18.53
CA THR A 94 0.53 13.06 18.19
C THR A 94 1.33 12.69 19.43
N ASP A 95 2.35 11.86 19.25
CA ASP A 95 3.27 11.42 20.30
C ASP A 95 4.37 12.45 20.64
N PHE A 96 4.26 13.71 20.21
CA PHE A 96 5.27 14.76 20.39
C PHE A 96 5.86 14.85 21.80
N SER A 97 5.00 14.78 22.82
CA SER A 97 5.38 14.88 24.23
C SER A 97 5.87 13.56 24.84
N PHE A 98 5.77 12.44 24.13
CA PHE A 98 6.06 11.13 24.72
C PHE A 98 7.57 10.98 24.90
N ILE A 99 7.98 10.35 26.00
CA ILE A 99 9.39 10.15 26.33
C ILE A 99 9.84 8.79 25.77
N VAL A 100 10.87 8.78 24.94
CA VAL A 100 11.48 7.57 24.37
C VAL A 100 12.55 7.04 25.34
N ARG A 101 12.59 5.71 25.53
CA ARG A 101 13.55 5.02 26.40
C ARG A 101 14.98 5.49 26.20
N GLU A 102 15.76 5.60 27.28
CA GLU A 102 17.15 6.10 27.25
C GLU A 102 18.09 5.30 26.34
N ASP A 103 17.87 3.98 26.20
CA ASP A 103 18.70 3.08 25.41
C ASP A 103 18.46 3.16 23.88
N PHE A 104 17.47 3.94 23.42
CA PHE A 104 17.33 4.26 22.00
C PHE A 104 18.43 5.21 21.53
N MET A 105 19.19 4.76 20.53
CA MET A 105 20.30 5.51 19.95
C MET A 105 20.21 5.52 18.43
N PHE A 106 20.85 6.52 17.84
CA PHE A 106 21.05 6.62 16.41
C PHE A 106 22.45 7.17 16.16
N ASP A 107 23.26 6.44 15.40
CA ASP A 107 24.63 6.83 15.05
C ASP A 107 24.95 6.42 13.62
N ALA A 108 25.47 7.38 12.84
CA ALA A 108 25.95 7.19 11.47
C ALA A 108 25.06 6.31 10.56
N GLY A 109 23.73 6.47 10.65
CA GLY A 109 22.76 5.75 9.83
C GLY A 109 22.39 4.36 10.36
N LEU A 110 22.68 4.07 11.62
CA LEU A 110 22.23 2.86 12.29
C LEU A 110 21.53 3.22 13.60
N TYR A 111 20.39 2.60 13.84
CA TYR A 111 19.72 2.65 15.14
C TYR A 111 20.33 1.65 16.13
N SER A 112 20.06 1.84 17.42
CA SER A 112 20.37 0.86 18.47
C SER A 112 19.81 -0.52 18.11
N GLY A 113 20.59 -1.57 18.39
CA GLY A 113 20.21 -2.97 18.18
C GLY A 113 20.57 -3.57 16.82
N TYR A 114 21.34 -2.89 15.97
CA TYR A 114 21.71 -3.42 14.66
C TYR A 114 22.58 -4.69 14.74
N ASN A 115 22.21 -5.71 13.97
CA ASN A 115 23.01 -6.90 13.72
C ASN A 115 23.42 -6.95 12.24
N ALA A 116 24.72 -6.76 11.98
CA ALA A 116 25.25 -6.69 10.62
C ALA A 116 25.18 -8.03 9.85
N GLU A 117 25.31 -9.15 10.54
CA GLU A 117 25.25 -10.49 9.91
C GLU A 117 23.83 -10.81 9.45
N LYS A 118 22.83 -10.49 10.28
CA LYS A 118 21.42 -10.75 10.01
C LYS A 118 20.76 -9.66 9.17
N ARG A 119 21.39 -8.48 9.05
CA ARG A 119 20.80 -7.28 8.44
C ARG A 119 19.44 -6.96 9.05
N SER A 120 19.40 -6.91 10.39
CA SER A 120 18.18 -6.74 11.18
C SER A 120 18.47 -5.96 12.46
N TYR A 121 17.43 -5.50 13.14
CA TYR A 121 17.54 -4.82 14.42
C TYR A 121 16.84 -5.60 15.54
N ASP A 122 17.46 -5.65 16.72
CA ASP A 122 16.73 -5.77 17.98
C ASP A 122 16.05 -4.42 18.28
N LYS A 123 14.72 -4.43 18.30
CA LYS A 123 13.89 -3.22 18.41
C LYS A 123 13.45 -2.92 19.85
N SER A 124 13.99 -3.63 20.83
CA SER A 124 13.61 -3.49 22.25
C SER A 124 13.74 -2.06 22.79
N SER A 125 14.79 -1.35 22.38
CA SER A 125 15.00 0.06 22.74
C SER A 125 14.01 1.03 22.04
N TRP A 126 13.35 0.60 20.97
CA TRP A 126 12.47 1.45 20.16
C TRP A 126 11.07 1.51 20.76
N ASP A 127 10.97 1.96 22.00
CA ASP A 127 9.70 2.13 22.70
C ASP A 127 9.69 3.39 23.57
N TYR A 128 8.51 3.76 24.05
CA TYR A 128 8.33 4.82 25.03
C TYR A 128 8.71 4.32 26.43
N GLU A 129 9.16 5.23 27.29
CA GLU A 129 9.23 4.98 28.72
C GLU A 129 7.83 4.82 29.30
N ARG A 130 7.70 3.92 30.28
CA ARG A 130 6.47 3.72 31.03
C ARG A 130 6.62 4.19 32.47
N GLY A 131 5.55 4.75 33.01
CA GLY A 131 5.43 5.04 34.44
C GLY A 131 5.15 3.77 35.25
N GLU A 132 5.12 3.91 36.58
CA GLU A 132 4.74 2.82 37.49
C GLU A 132 3.29 2.34 37.27
N ASP A 133 2.45 3.19 36.69
CA ASP A 133 1.07 2.89 36.28
C ASP A 133 0.98 2.08 34.97
N GLY A 134 2.11 1.81 34.31
CA GLY A 134 2.19 1.08 33.05
C GLY A 134 1.87 1.89 31.80
N TYR A 135 1.51 3.17 31.94
CA TYR A 135 1.24 4.09 30.84
C TYR A 135 2.49 4.81 30.36
N VAL A 136 2.44 5.36 29.15
CA VAL A 136 3.57 6.10 28.58
C VAL A 136 3.85 7.38 29.36
N LYS A 137 5.11 7.66 29.65
CA LYS A 137 5.52 8.95 30.22
C LYS A 137 5.47 10.03 29.15
N THR A 138 5.03 11.22 29.54
CA THR A 138 4.96 12.39 28.66
C THR A 138 5.54 13.62 29.34
N ASP A 139 6.16 14.50 28.56
CA ASP A 139 6.54 15.84 28.95
C ASP A 139 5.77 16.88 28.10
N PRO A 140 4.71 17.50 28.65
CA PRO A 140 3.94 18.51 27.95
C PRO A 140 4.67 19.84 27.68
N THR A 141 5.83 20.10 28.29
CA THR A 141 6.65 21.29 27.99
C THR A 141 7.50 21.09 26.74
N LEU A 142 7.71 19.83 26.34
CA LEU A 142 8.56 19.41 25.22
C LEU A 142 10.05 19.72 25.42
N GLU A 143 10.49 19.97 26.66
CA GLU A 143 11.87 20.30 27.01
C GLU A 143 12.71 19.05 27.29
N HIS A 144 12.07 17.94 27.68
CA HIS A 144 12.75 16.70 27.97
C HIS A 144 13.55 16.24 26.74
N PRO A 145 14.86 15.99 26.87
CA PRO A 145 15.75 15.71 25.73
C PRO A 145 15.39 14.41 24.98
N ARG A 146 14.61 13.54 25.62
CA ARG A 146 14.08 12.28 25.07
C ARG A 146 12.62 12.35 24.63
N SER A 147 11.99 13.52 24.71
CA SER A 147 10.68 13.69 24.07
C SER A 147 10.81 13.41 22.58
N VAL A 148 9.77 12.82 21.98
CA VAL A 148 9.74 12.56 20.53
C VAL A 148 10.05 13.83 19.74
N TYR A 149 9.55 14.99 20.18
CA TYR A 149 9.86 16.29 19.58
C TYR A 149 11.37 16.60 19.54
N GLN A 150 12.08 16.50 20.67
CA GLN A 150 13.51 16.81 20.72
C GLN A 150 14.33 15.82 19.87
N LEU A 151 13.97 14.54 19.90
CA LEU A 151 14.63 13.53 19.07
C LEU A 151 14.35 13.73 17.57
N LEU A 152 13.11 14.11 17.21
CA LEU A 152 12.73 14.44 15.85
C LEU A 152 13.55 15.62 15.32
N LYS A 153 13.65 16.72 16.08
CA LYS A 153 14.47 17.89 15.72
C LYS A 153 15.93 17.52 15.54
N LYS A 154 16.50 16.73 16.46
CA LYS A 154 17.87 16.25 16.37
C LYS A 154 18.08 15.41 15.10
N HIS A 155 17.18 14.46 14.83
CA HIS A 155 17.28 13.55 13.70
C HIS A 155 17.30 14.29 12.35
N TYR A 156 16.36 15.22 12.16
CA TYR A 156 16.19 15.95 10.89
C TYR A 156 17.07 17.20 10.74
N SER A 157 17.83 17.59 11.77
CA SER A 157 18.74 18.74 11.73
C SER A 157 19.75 18.70 10.57
N ARG A 158 20.11 17.49 10.12
CA ARG A 158 21.08 17.19 9.05
C ARG A 158 20.54 17.41 7.63
N TYR A 159 19.22 17.56 7.46
CA TYR A 159 18.54 17.63 6.16
C TYR A 159 18.40 19.09 5.69
N THR A 160 19.51 19.81 5.55
CA THR A 160 19.52 21.24 5.14
C THR A 160 19.07 21.43 3.68
N GLU A 161 18.70 22.65 3.27
CA GLU A 161 18.44 22.92 1.85
C GLU A 161 19.66 22.63 0.96
N ASP A 162 20.88 22.82 1.47
CA ASP A 162 22.13 22.43 0.78
C ASP A 162 22.18 20.91 0.55
N MET A 163 21.78 20.11 1.54
CA MET A 163 21.72 18.66 1.42
C MET A 163 20.71 18.25 0.35
N VAL A 164 19.54 18.88 0.33
CA VAL A 164 18.51 18.63 -0.68
C VAL A 164 19.04 18.95 -2.08
N GLU A 165 19.62 20.14 -2.28
CA GLU A 165 20.18 20.54 -3.58
C GLU A 165 21.27 19.58 -4.04
N ARG A 166 22.20 19.24 -3.14
CA ARG A 166 23.37 18.43 -3.45
C ARG A 166 23.03 16.96 -3.74
N VAL A 167 22.05 16.37 -3.04
CA VAL A 167 21.75 14.92 -3.12
C VAL A 167 20.54 14.61 -4.01
N CYS A 168 19.50 15.43 -3.96
CA CYS A 168 18.32 15.27 -4.79
C CYS A 168 18.52 15.86 -6.19
N GLY A 169 19.44 16.81 -6.36
CA GLY A 169 19.60 17.60 -7.58
C GLY A 169 18.46 18.60 -7.80
N THR A 170 17.62 18.82 -6.78
CA THR A 170 16.55 19.80 -6.81
C THR A 170 17.15 21.20 -6.56
N PRO A 171 17.00 22.18 -7.47
CA PRO A 171 17.49 23.53 -7.21
C PRO A 171 16.93 24.10 -5.91
N ARG A 172 17.78 24.75 -5.10
CA ARG A 172 17.42 25.27 -3.77
C ARG A 172 16.19 26.18 -3.78
N ASP A 173 16.14 27.11 -4.73
CA ASP A 173 15.02 28.04 -4.89
C ASP A 173 13.69 27.29 -5.12
N LYS A 174 13.73 26.20 -5.89
CA LYS A 174 12.56 25.36 -6.11
C LYS A 174 12.15 24.59 -4.88
N PHE A 175 13.11 24.01 -4.16
CA PHE A 175 12.83 23.32 -2.91
C PHE A 175 12.19 24.27 -1.87
N LEU A 176 12.79 25.44 -1.65
CA LEU A 176 12.25 26.45 -0.74
C LEU A 176 10.84 26.88 -1.15
N LYS A 177 10.56 26.99 -2.46
CA LYS A 177 9.22 27.32 -2.93
C LYS A 177 8.18 26.26 -2.59
N VAL A 178 8.54 24.97 -2.66
CA VAL A 178 7.67 23.88 -2.23
C VAL A 178 7.43 23.95 -0.72
N CYS A 179 8.48 24.20 0.07
CA CYS A 179 8.39 24.38 1.51
C CYS A 179 7.44 25.52 1.89
N GLU A 180 7.57 26.69 1.27
CA GLU A 180 6.68 27.84 1.49
C GLU A 180 5.20 27.50 1.21
N MET A 181 4.92 26.81 0.09
CA MET A 181 3.56 26.45 -0.28
C MET A 181 2.96 25.46 0.72
N LEU A 182 3.69 24.42 1.13
CA LEU A 182 3.22 23.47 2.15
C LEU A 182 3.05 24.15 3.52
N ALA A 183 4.02 24.95 3.94
CA ALA A 183 3.99 25.72 5.18
C ALA A 183 2.81 26.70 5.26
N SER A 184 2.28 27.15 4.11
CA SER A 184 1.06 27.97 4.07
C SER A 184 -0.19 27.25 4.59
N THR A 185 -0.12 25.92 4.78
CA THR A 185 -1.19 25.09 5.33
C THR A 185 -0.98 24.73 6.80
N ALA A 186 0.07 25.26 7.44
CA ALA A 186 0.31 25.11 8.88
C ALA A 186 -0.63 26.00 9.71
N GLY A 187 -1.92 25.69 9.68
CA GLY A 187 -2.98 26.49 10.28
C GLY A 187 -4.28 25.68 10.44
N LYS A 188 -5.35 26.34 10.86
CA LYS A 188 -6.65 25.68 11.12
C LYS A 188 -7.58 25.70 9.91
N ASP A 189 -7.39 26.67 9.02
CA ASP A 189 -8.30 27.07 7.95
C ASP A 189 -7.82 26.70 6.55
N ARG A 190 -6.67 26.03 6.44
CA ARG A 190 -6.08 25.59 5.17
C ARG A 190 -5.66 24.12 5.24
N ALA A 191 -5.77 23.40 4.13
CA ALA A 191 -5.41 22.00 4.02
C ALA A 191 -4.44 21.75 2.87
N ALA A 192 -3.43 20.93 3.12
CA ALA A 192 -2.69 20.27 2.06
C ALA A 192 -3.08 18.79 1.97
N THR A 193 -3.17 18.27 0.75
CA THR A 193 -3.30 16.83 0.51
C THR A 193 -2.11 16.31 -0.29
N ILE A 194 -1.61 15.13 0.09
CA ILE A 194 -0.52 14.45 -0.63
C ILE A 194 -1.11 13.29 -1.42
N LEU A 195 -0.95 13.33 -2.75
CA LEU A 195 -1.33 12.28 -3.68
C LEU A 195 -0.07 11.52 -4.12
N TYR A 196 0.02 10.25 -3.74
CA TYR A 196 1.18 9.41 -4.04
C TYR A 196 0.77 7.98 -4.38
N ALA A 197 1.68 7.24 -5.01
CA ALA A 197 1.55 5.81 -5.25
C ALA A 197 2.94 5.17 -5.37
N LEU A 198 3.25 4.62 -6.54
CA LEU A 198 4.39 3.75 -6.76
C LEU A 198 5.75 4.46 -6.80
N GLY A 199 5.77 5.77 -7.04
CA GLY A 199 7.01 6.54 -7.01
C GLY A 199 7.62 6.61 -5.60
N TRP A 200 6.82 6.37 -4.56
CA TRP A 200 7.30 6.21 -3.18
C TRP A 200 7.38 4.75 -2.73
N THR A 201 6.46 3.88 -3.15
CA THR A 201 6.40 2.52 -2.57
C THR A 201 7.42 1.54 -3.14
N GLN A 202 7.96 1.77 -4.34
CA GLN A 202 8.79 0.81 -5.07
C GLN A 202 10.29 1.12 -4.96
N HIS A 203 10.76 1.20 -3.70
CA HIS A 203 12.15 1.39 -3.28
C HIS A 203 12.45 0.50 -2.08
N SER A 204 13.72 0.20 -1.83
CA SER A 204 14.17 -0.52 -0.62
C SER A 204 13.83 0.21 0.69
N ILE A 205 13.54 1.51 0.62
CA ILE A 205 13.11 2.39 1.73
C ILE A 205 11.68 2.92 1.55
N GLY A 206 10.86 2.27 0.72
CA GLY A 206 9.57 2.81 0.30
C GLY A 206 8.60 3.06 1.45
N SER A 207 8.57 2.18 2.45
CA SER A 207 7.77 2.35 3.66
C SER A 207 8.18 3.59 4.46
N GLN A 208 9.48 3.91 4.50
CA GLN A 208 10.00 5.09 5.18
C GLN A 208 9.75 6.40 4.43
N ILE A 209 9.78 6.39 3.09
CA ILE A 209 9.38 7.57 2.30
C ILE A 209 7.95 8.00 2.66
N ILE A 210 7.03 7.03 2.75
CA ILE A 210 5.63 7.28 3.11
C ILE A 210 5.52 7.80 4.53
N ARG A 211 6.30 7.25 5.47
CA ARG A 211 6.38 7.73 6.85
C ARG A 211 6.81 9.20 6.89
N THR A 212 7.81 9.61 6.13
CA THR A 212 8.25 11.02 6.07
C THR A 212 7.14 11.93 5.56
N GLY A 213 6.42 11.53 4.50
CA GLY A 213 5.27 12.29 3.99
C GLY A 213 4.12 12.39 5.01
N ALA A 214 3.83 11.31 5.74
CA ALA A 214 2.84 11.32 6.81
C ALA A 214 3.26 12.25 7.96
N MET A 215 4.55 12.28 8.32
CA MET A 215 5.07 13.19 9.34
C MET A 215 4.93 14.66 8.91
N VAL A 216 5.15 14.99 7.63
CA VAL A 216 4.85 16.34 7.11
C VAL A 216 3.38 16.68 7.31
N GLN A 217 2.44 15.79 6.96
CA GLN A 217 1.01 16.04 7.16
C GLN A 217 0.61 16.17 8.63
N LEU A 218 1.25 15.45 9.54
CA LEU A 218 1.03 15.58 10.98
C LEU A 218 1.51 16.91 11.53
N LEU A 219 2.70 17.40 11.09
CA LEU A 219 3.20 18.72 11.49
C LEU A 219 2.27 19.84 11.03
N LEU A 220 1.68 19.69 9.84
CA LEU A 220 0.75 20.66 9.27
C LEU A 220 -0.69 20.53 9.84
N GLY A 221 -1.00 19.47 10.59
CA GLY A 221 -2.36 19.22 11.11
C GLY A 221 -3.38 18.81 10.04
N ASN A 222 -2.91 18.20 8.94
CA ASN A 222 -3.72 17.91 7.76
C ASN A 222 -4.40 16.52 7.76
N ILE A 223 -4.20 15.68 8.78
CA ILE A 223 -4.83 14.35 8.84
C ILE A 223 -6.20 14.44 9.50
N GLY A 224 -7.21 13.80 8.90
CA GLY A 224 -8.58 13.78 9.41
C GLY A 224 -9.45 14.98 9.01
N ILE A 225 -8.92 15.94 8.26
CA ILE A 225 -9.68 17.10 7.75
C ILE A 225 -10.13 16.91 6.29
N ALA A 226 -11.17 17.62 5.89
CA ALA A 226 -11.60 17.73 4.49
C ALA A 226 -10.55 18.48 3.65
N GLY A 227 -10.21 17.95 2.47
CA GLY A 227 -9.17 18.50 1.59
C GLY A 227 -7.74 18.20 2.03
N GLY A 228 -7.57 17.43 3.12
CA GLY A 228 -6.29 17.06 3.68
C GLY A 228 -5.85 15.63 3.33
N GLY A 229 -5.19 15.00 4.29
CA GLY A 229 -4.95 13.56 4.31
C GLY A 229 -3.74 13.06 3.54
N MET A 230 -3.48 11.77 3.70
CA MET A 230 -2.54 11.00 2.88
C MET A 230 -3.34 10.19 1.86
N ASN A 231 -3.48 10.73 0.66
CA ASN A 231 -4.19 10.09 -0.43
C ASN A 231 -3.26 9.14 -1.19
N ALA A 232 -2.99 7.99 -0.54
CA ALA A 232 -2.35 6.83 -1.16
C ALA A 232 -3.26 6.27 -2.27
N LEU A 233 -2.95 6.55 -3.52
CA LEU A 233 -3.77 6.20 -4.68
C LEU A 233 -3.53 4.74 -5.07
N ARG A 234 -4.54 3.89 -4.86
CA ARG A 234 -4.44 2.45 -5.12
C ARG A 234 -4.42 2.16 -6.63
N GLY A 235 -3.77 1.06 -7.01
CA GLY A 235 -3.52 0.68 -8.41
C GLY A 235 -4.70 -0.04 -9.07
N HIS A 236 -4.71 -1.37 -9.03
CA HIS A 236 -5.82 -2.18 -9.56
C HIS A 236 -7.16 -1.80 -8.89
N SER A 237 -8.25 -1.99 -9.63
CA SER A 237 -9.62 -1.66 -9.22
C SER A 237 -10.01 -2.20 -7.85
N ASN A 238 -9.52 -3.40 -7.49
CA ASN A 238 -9.85 -4.08 -6.23
C ASN A 238 -8.62 -4.46 -5.39
N ILE A 239 -7.45 -3.83 -5.60
CA ILE A 239 -6.27 -4.15 -4.77
C ILE A 239 -6.52 -3.84 -3.29
N GLN A 240 -7.38 -2.85 -3.02
CA GLN A 240 -7.84 -2.56 -1.66
C GLN A 240 -8.63 -3.76 -1.11
N GLY A 241 -9.61 -4.27 -1.84
CA GLY A 241 -10.43 -5.41 -1.40
C GLY A 241 -9.63 -6.69 -1.20
N LEU A 242 -8.70 -7.02 -2.09
CA LEU A 242 -7.83 -8.20 -1.91
C LEU A 242 -6.91 -8.04 -0.69
N THR A 243 -6.43 -6.82 -0.42
CA THR A 243 -5.67 -6.50 0.80
C THR A 243 -6.56 -6.65 2.04
N ASP A 244 -7.79 -6.14 1.97
CA ASP A 244 -8.80 -6.22 3.04
C ASP A 244 -9.15 -7.68 3.36
N LEU A 245 -9.20 -8.55 2.36
CA LEU A 245 -9.46 -9.99 2.49
C LEU A 245 -8.21 -10.82 2.84
N GLY A 246 -7.05 -10.18 3.03
CA GLY A 246 -5.84 -10.87 3.49
C GLY A 246 -5.17 -11.75 2.43
N LEU A 247 -5.29 -11.43 1.13
CA LEU A 247 -4.60 -12.14 0.04
C LEU A 247 -3.11 -11.75 -0.01
N MET A 248 -2.43 -11.95 1.12
CA MET A 248 -1.01 -11.74 1.36
C MET A 248 -0.51 -12.83 2.31
N SER A 249 0.76 -13.24 2.18
CA SER A 249 1.32 -14.43 2.85
C SER A 249 1.02 -14.53 4.35
N ASN A 250 0.98 -13.41 5.08
CA ASN A 250 0.87 -13.35 6.54
C ASN A 250 -0.46 -12.82 7.06
N LEU A 251 -1.39 -12.43 6.18
CA LEU A 251 -2.64 -11.80 6.58
C LEU A 251 -3.80 -12.80 6.60
N LEU A 252 -4.75 -12.48 7.47
CA LEU A 252 -6.12 -13.00 7.47
C LEU A 252 -7.07 -11.83 7.11
N PRO A 253 -8.31 -12.11 6.66
CA PRO A 253 -9.29 -11.08 6.40
C PRO A 253 -9.44 -10.05 7.53
N GLY A 254 -9.64 -8.78 7.16
CA GLY A 254 -9.75 -7.67 8.09
C GLY A 254 -8.44 -7.27 8.75
N TYR A 255 -7.30 -7.42 8.05
CA TYR A 255 -5.96 -7.07 8.58
C TYR A 255 -5.56 -7.85 9.84
N MET A 256 -6.19 -9.00 10.08
CA MET A 256 -5.71 -9.98 11.05
C MET A 256 -4.47 -10.67 10.48
N THR A 257 -3.78 -11.47 11.29
CA THR A 257 -2.50 -12.07 10.90
C THR A 257 -2.48 -13.53 11.24
N LEU A 258 -1.86 -14.33 10.36
CA LEU A 258 -1.59 -15.73 10.67
C LEU A 258 -0.65 -15.84 11.89
N PRO A 259 -0.75 -16.93 12.66
CA PRO A 259 0.29 -17.32 13.60
C PRO A 259 1.60 -17.65 12.90
N ASN A 260 2.73 -17.37 13.55
CA ASN A 260 4.03 -17.91 13.14
C ASN A 260 4.24 -19.30 13.74
N GLU A 261 5.19 -20.08 13.21
CA GLU A 261 5.49 -21.45 13.66
C GLU A 261 5.73 -21.58 15.18
N PRO A 262 6.38 -20.63 15.88
CA PRO A 262 6.51 -20.72 17.34
C PRO A 262 5.22 -20.44 18.13
N GLU A 263 4.18 -19.88 17.50
CA GLU A 263 2.93 -19.47 18.13
C GLU A 263 1.92 -20.62 18.13
N GLN A 264 2.14 -21.59 19.01
CA GLN A 264 1.27 -22.78 19.15
C GLN A 264 0.13 -22.59 20.16
N ASP A 265 0.26 -21.64 21.10
CA ASP A 265 -0.76 -21.38 22.11
C ASP A 265 -1.76 -20.31 21.63
N TYR A 266 -3.05 -20.66 21.60
CA TYR A 266 -4.13 -19.78 21.14
C TYR A 266 -4.26 -18.52 22.00
N GLY A 267 -4.22 -18.67 23.33
CA GLY A 267 -4.37 -17.55 24.26
C GLY A 267 -3.29 -16.49 24.06
N LYS A 268 -2.04 -16.92 23.94
CA LYS A 268 -0.86 -16.07 23.70
C LYS A 268 -0.89 -15.45 22.29
N TYR A 269 -1.34 -16.20 21.29
CA TYR A 269 -1.57 -15.68 19.93
C TYR A 269 -2.53 -14.48 19.97
N ILE A 270 -3.69 -14.64 20.63
CA ILE A 270 -4.68 -13.57 20.81
C ILE A 270 -4.13 -12.43 21.65
N GLU A 271 -3.47 -12.71 22.79
CA GLU A 271 -2.92 -11.69 23.69
C GLU A 271 -1.93 -10.77 22.97
N THR A 272 -1.02 -11.35 22.17
CA THR A 272 0.01 -10.61 21.42
C THR A 272 -0.59 -9.61 20.43
N ARG A 273 -1.78 -9.90 19.90
CA ARG A 273 -2.49 -9.08 18.92
C ARG A 273 -3.54 -8.17 19.56
N THR A 274 -3.91 -8.44 20.81
CA THR A 274 -4.84 -7.64 21.61
C THR A 274 -4.12 -6.41 22.14
N GLN A 275 -4.17 -5.34 21.37
CA GLN A 275 -3.53 -4.08 21.72
C GLN A 275 -4.28 -3.38 22.86
N LYS A 276 -3.73 -3.44 24.08
CA LYS A 276 -4.27 -2.75 25.26
C LYS A 276 -3.90 -1.25 25.25
N PRO A 277 -4.76 -0.36 25.80
CA PRO A 277 -4.46 1.06 25.88
C PRO A 277 -3.11 1.38 26.55
N LEU A 278 -2.38 2.35 25.99
CA LEU A 278 -1.12 2.88 26.52
C LEU A 278 -1.28 4.23 27.24
N ARG A 279 -2.50 4.74 27.29
CA ARG A 279 -2.93 5.88 28.12
C ARG A 279 -4.32 5.58 28.67
N PRO A 280 -4.77 6.29 29.73
CA PRO A 280 -6.15 6.23 30.19
C PRO A 280 -7.16 6.57 29.08
N ASN A 281 -8.33 5.92 29.11
CA ASN A 281 -9.48 6.20 28.23
C ASN A 281 -9.19 6.21 26.71
N GLN A 282 -8.26 5.38 26.22
CA GLN A 282 -8.03 5.23 24.78
C GLN A 282 -8.85 4.07 24.22
N LEU A 283 -9.40 4.25 23.01
CA LEU A 283 -10.26 3.24 22.41
C LEU A 283 -9.49 1.98 22.01
N SER A 284 -8.25 2.10 21.55
CA SER A 284 -7.35 0.99 21.15
C SER A 284 -8.13 -0.17 20.51
N TYR A 285 -8.82 0.07 19.40
CA TYR A 285 -9.92 -0.79 18.98
C TYR A 285 -9.51 -2.25 18.67
N TRP A 286 -8.22 -2.45 18.36
CA TRP A 286 -7.60 -3.77 18.25
C TRP A 286 -7.64 -4.61 19.53
N GLN A 287 -8.03 -4.06 20.68
CA GLN A 287 -8.36 -4.84 21.88
C GLN A 287 -9.53 -5.83 21.65
N ASN A 288 -10.30 -5.66 20.57
CA ASN A 288 -11.38 -6.56 20.17
C ASN A 288 -10.91 -7.71 19.26
N TYR A 289 -9.60 -7.92 19.07
CA TYR A 289 -9.04 -8.90 18.13
C TYR A 289 -9.68 -10.28 18.25
N ASN A 290 -9.90 -10.77 19.48
CA ASN A 290 -10.51 -12.08 19.72
C ASN A 290 -11.88 -12.23 19.08
N LYS A 291 -12.73 -11.19 19.15
CA LYS A 291 -14.08 -11.20 18.55
C LYS A 291 -14.01 -11.35 17.04
N PHE A 292 -13.04 -10.67 16.42
CA PHE A 292 -12.81 -10.71 14.98
C PHE A 292 -12.30 -12.09 14.56
N HIS A 293 -11.32 -12.63 15.30
CA HIS A 293 -10.73 -13.93 15.03
C HIS A 293 -11.77 -15.05 15.14
N VAL A 294 -12.48 -15.14 16.27
CA VAL A 294 -13.51 -16.16 16.50
C VAL A 294 -14.59 -16.09 15.42
N SER A 295 -15.07 -14.88 15.08
CA SER A 295 -16.11 -14.71 14.06
C SER A 295 -15.64 -15.12 12.66
N LEU A 296 -14.36 -14.92 12.32
CA LEU A 296 -13.77 -15.44 11.09
C LEU A 296 -13.71 -16.97 11.12
N MET A 297 -13.25 -17.56 12.23
CA MET A 297 -13.18 -19.02 12.36
C MET A 297 -14.58 -19.67 12.26
N LYS A 298 -15.61 -19.02 12.80
CA LYS A 298 -17.01 -19.45 12.63
C LYS A 298 -17.50 -19.31 11.20
N ALA A 299 -17.02 -18.33 10.43
CA ALA A 299 -17.34 -18.23 9.00
C ALA A 299 -16.70 -19.38 8.20
N TRP A 300 -15.42 -19.66 8.44
CA TRP A 300 -14.68 -20.69 7.70
C TRP A 300 -15.02 -22.12 8.09
N TRP A 301 -15.15 -22.43 9.38
CA TRP A 301 -15.32 -23.82 9.84
C TRP A 301 -16.65 -24.07 10.55
N GLY A 302 -17.51 -23.07 10.69
CA GLY A 302 -18.90 -23.27 11.14
C GLY A 302 -18.97 -24.05 12.45
N LYS A 303 -19.58 -25.24 12.42
CA LYS A 303 -19.74 -26.12 13.59
C LYS A 303 -18.43 -26.75 14.06
N ALA A 304 -17.42 -26.88 13.20
CA ALA A 304 -16.14 -27.47 13.55
C ALA A 304 -15.24 -26.51 14.36
N ALA A 305 -15.50 -25.20 14.34
CA ALA A 305 -14.85 -24.24 15.24
C ALA A 305 -15.65 -24.12 16.54
N THR A 306 -15.12 -24.69 17.63
CA THR A 306 -15.73 -24.67 18.98
C THR A 306 -14.76 -24.14 20.02
N ALA A 307 -15.24 -23.80 21.22
CA ALA A 307 -14.36 -23.31 22.28
C ALA A 307 -13.33 -24.39 22.70
N GLU A 308 -13.72 -25.65 22.70
CA GLU A 308 -12.91 -26.79 23.14
C GLU A 308 -11.69 -27.04 22.23
N ASN A 309 -11.76 -26.67 20.96
CA ASN A 309 -10.66 -26.80 20.00
C ASN A 309 -10.05 -25.45 19.60
N ASN A 310 -10.19 -24.43 20.47
CA ASN A 310 -9.67 -23.09 20.22
C ASN A 310 -10.14 -22.51 18.88
N TRP A 311 -11.42 -22.75 18.54
CA TRP A 311 -12.05 -22.26 17.33
C TRP A 311 -11.35 -22.73 16.06
N ALA A 312 -10.87 -23.97 16.04
CA ALA A 312 -10.09 -24.51 14.93
C ALA A 312 -8.79 -23.74 14.60
N PHE A 313 -8.18 -23.07 15.59
CA PHE A 313 -6.91 -22.36 15.44
C PHE A 313 -5.81 -23.23 14.80
N ASP A 314 -5.77 -24.53 15.12
CA ASP A 314 -4.78 -25.46 14.58
C ASP A 314 -4.98 -25.83 13.11
N TYR A 315 -6.12 -25.48 12.52
CA TYR A 315 -6.34 -25.60 11.07
C TYR A 315 -5.61 -24.50 10.29
N LEU A 316 -5.21 -23.40 10.93
CA LEU A 316 -4.47 -22.32 10.28
C LEU A 316 -3.01 -22.72 10.02
N PRO A 317 -2.47 -22.45 8.81
CA PRO A 317 -1.06 -22.62 8.56
C PRO A 317 -0.25 -21.63 9.41
N LYS A 318 0.79 -22.14 10.06
CA LYS A 318 1.70 -21.34 10.90
C LYS A 318 2.99 -21.05 10.13
N LEU A 319 3.37 -19.79 9.98
CA LEU A 319 4.50 -19.38 9.12
C LEU A 319 5.85 -19.55 9.81
N ASP A 320 6.77 -20.31 9.20
CA ASP A 320 8.18 -20.35 9.60
C ASP A 320 8.96 -19.11 9.12
N LYS A 321 8.52 -18.54 7.98
CA LYS A 321 9.00 -17.28 7.43
C LYS A 321 7.93 -16.60 6.57
N LEU A 322 8.21 -15.38 6.15
CA LEU A 322 7.38 -14.69 5.16
C LEU A 322 7.63 -15.26 3.76
N TYR A 323 6.56 -15.69 3.09
CA TYR A 323 6.59 -16.14 1.70
C TYR A 323 6.09 -15.03 0.77
N ASP A 324 6.79 -13.90 0.79
CA ASP A 324 6.54 -12.80 -0.15
C ASP A 324 6.93 -13.19 -1.59
N MET A 325 6.56 -12.33 -2.55
CA MET A 325 6.82 -12.54 -3.98
C MET A 325 8.29 -12.88 -4.29
N LEU A 326 9.26 -12.19 -3.68
CA LEU A 326 10.67 -12.44 -3.95
C LEU A 326 11.10 -13.79 -3.36
N GLN A 327 10.63 -14.11 -2.15
CA GLN A 327 10.92 -15.40 -1.51
C GLN A 327 10.32 -16.59 -2.27
N VAL A 328 9.09 -16.45 -2.76
CA VAL A 328 8.39 -17.47 -3.54
C VAL A 328 9.15 -17.77 -4.82
N TYR A 329 9.54 -16.75 -5.60
CA TYR A 329 10.29 -16.99 -6.84
C TYR A 329 11.73 -17.45 -6.59
N GLU A 330 12.35 -17.05 -5.48
CA GLU A 330 13.63 -17.63 -5.06
C GLU A 330 13.51 -19.14 -4.82
N LEU A 331 12.47 -19.59 -4.09
CA LEU A 331 12.22 -21.01 -3.87
C LEU A 331 11.88 -21.76 -5.17
N MET A 332 11.15 -21.11 -6.08
CA MET A 332 10.83 -21.65 -7.40
C MET A 332 12.10 -21.92 -8.22
N VAL A 333 13.03 -20.95 -8.27
CA VAL A 333 14.33 -21.08 -8.94
C VAL A 333 15.19 -22.16 -8.30
N GLN A 334 15.11 -22.32 -6.98
CA GLN A 334 15.78 -23.42 -6.25
C GLN A 334 15.13 -24.80 -6.48
N GLY A 335 14.04 -24.90 -7.25
CA GLY A 335 13.32 -26.15 -7.50
C GLY A 335 12.56 -26.68 -6.28
N LYS A 336 12.23 -25.80 -5.31
CA LYS A 336 11.52 -26.14 -4.08
C LYS A 336 10.01 -25.93 -4.16
N MET A 337 9.47 -25.68 -5.36
CA MET A 337 8.04 -25.53 -5.60
C MET A 337 7.59 -26.49 -6.70
N ASN A 338 6.50 -27.21 -6.46
CA ASN A 338 5.92 -28.12 -7.45
C ASN A 338 4.96 -27.42 -8.40
N GLY A 339 4.16 -26.47 -7.90
CA GLY A 339 3.17 -25.79 -8.74
C GLY A 339 2.88 -24.37 -8.30
N TYR A 340 2.23 -23.62 -9.20
CA TYR A 340 1.86 -22.23 -8.99
C TYR A 340 0.51 -21.92 -9.66
N ILE A 341 -0.31 -21.10 -9.01
CA ILE A 341 -1.57 -20.59 -9.58
C ILE A 341 -1.41 -19.09 -9.80
N ALA A 342 -1.52 -18.66 -11.05
CA ALA A 342 -1.55 -17.26 -11.45
C ALA A 342 -2.98 -16.88 -11.85
N GLN A 343 -3.75 -16.40 -10.86
CA GLN A 343 -5.12 -15.92 -11.03
C GLN A 343 -5.13 -14.41 -11.22
N GLY A 344 -5.54 -13.93 -12.41
CA GLY A 344 -5.61 -12.51 -12.75
C GLY A 344 -4.28 -11.76 -12.57
N PHE A 345 -3.15 -12.48 -12.62
CA PHE A 345 -1.82 -11.93 -12.42
C PHE A 345 -0.84 -12.47 -13.45
N ASN A 346 -0.05 -11.57 -14.05
CA ASN A 346 0.93 -11.88 -15.08
C ASN A 346 2.36 -11.69 -14.52
N PRO A 347 2.84 -12.60 -13.64
CA PRO A 347 4.08 -12.42 -12.89
C PRO A 347 5.33 -12.35 -13.76
N LEU A 348 5.40 -13.06 -14.89
CA LEU A 348 6.55 -12.97 -15.80
C LEU A 348 6.81 -11.53 -16.26
N ALA A 349 5.73 -10.78 -16.47
CA ALA A 349 5.79 -9.39 -16.84
C ALA A 349 5.91 -8.46 -15.62
N ALA A 350 5.24 -8.76 -14.51
CA ALA A 350 5.06 -7.84 -13.39
C ALA A 350 6.11 -7.92 -12.27
N ALA A 351 6.77 -9.07 -12.07
CA ALA A 351 7.82 -9.23 -11.06
C ALA A 351 9.21 -8.85 -11.63
N PRO A 352 10.17 -8.50 -10.76
CA PRO A 352 11.50 -8.10 -11.21
C PRO A 352 12.32 -9.29 -11.74
N ASN A 353 13.33 -9.00 -12.56
CA ASN A 353 14.25 -9.98 -13.13
C ASN A 353 13.53 -11.09 -13.91
N LYS A 354 13.01 -10.73 -15.08
CA LYS A 354 12.31 -11.64 -15.99
C LYS A 354 13.09 -12.91 -16.33
N ALA A 355 14.43 -12.83 -16.44
CA ALA A 355 15.27 -14.00 -16.73
C ALA A 355 15.24 -15.03 -15.60
N LYS A 356 15.37 -14.56 -14.35
CA LYS A 356 15.24 -15.41 -13.14
C LYS A 356 13.86 -16.06 -13.05
N LEU A 357 12.80 -15.31 -13.36
CA LEU A 357 11.44 -15.83 -13.38
C LEU A 357 11.23 -16.92 -14.43
N ASN A 358 11.76 -16.77 -15.65
CA ASN A 358 11.70 -17.82 -16.66
C ASN A 358 12.36 -19.13 -16.19
N ASP A 359 13.53 -19.04 -15.55
CA ASP A 359 14.22 -20.20 -14.98
C ASP A 359 13.38 -20.87 -13.87
N GLY A 360 12.77 -20.07 -13.00
CA GLY A 360 11.84 -20.57 -11.98
C GLY A 360 10.63 -21.30 -12.60
N PHE A 361 9.92 -20.66 -13.52
CA PHE A 361 8.74 -21.26 -14.15
C PHE A 361 9.08 -22.56 -14.87
N ALA A 362 10.22 -22.66 -15.54
CA ALA A 362 10.64 -23.87 -16.23
C ALA A 362 10.93 -25.07 -15.30
N LYS A 363 11.09 -24.84 -13.99
CA LYS A 363 11.34 -25.87 -12.97
C LYS A 363 10.06 -26.37 -12.30
N LEU A 364 8.93 -25.68 -12.48
CA LEU A 364 7.63 -26.13 -11.96
C LEU A 364 7.20 -27.44 -12.63
N LYS A 365 6.45 -28.26 -11.89
CA LYS A 365 5.75 -29.42 -12.45
C LYS A 365 4.47 -29.01 -13.14
N PHE A 366 3.72 -28.09 -12.53
CA PHE A 366 2.52 -27.53 -13.15
C PHE A 366 2.36 -26.03 -12.89
N LEU A 367 1.69 -25.35 -13.80
CA LEU A 367 1.31 -23.94 -13.70
C LEU A 367 -0.16 -23.80 -14.12
N VAL A 368 -0.99 -23.26 -13.24
CA VAL A 368 -2.39 -22.94 -13.56
C VAL A 368 -2.52 -21.44 -13.80
N ILE A 369 -3.03 -21.08 -14.97
CA ILE A 369 -3.39 -19.71 -15.34
C ILE A 369 -4.90 -19.59 -15.31
N MET A 370 -5.40 -18.58 -14.59
CA MET A 370 -6.80 -18.17 -14.62
C MET A 370 -6.84 -16.70 -15.05
N ASP A 371 -7.25 -16.43 -16.29
CA ASP A 371 -7.27 -15.07 -16.84
C ASP A 371 -8.29 -14.99 -18.00
N PRO A 372 -8.98 -13.84 -18.21
CA PRO A 372 -9.84 -13.66 -19.38
C PRO A 372 -9.04 -13.45 -20.68
N LEU A 373 -7.71 -13.30 -20.60
CA LEU A 373 -6.83 -13.01 -21.73
C LEU A 373 -5.61 -13.92 -21.77
N VAL A 374 -4.96 -13.94 -22.94
CA VAL A 374 -3.62 -14.51 -23.08
C VAL A 374 -2.62 -13.59 -22.36
N THR A 375 -1.75 -14.19 -21.56
CA THR A 375 -0.69 -13.48 -20.81
C THR A 375 0.69 -14.02 -21.16
N GLU A 376 1.72 -13.19 -21.00
CA GLU A 376 3.12 -13.63 -21.14
C GLU A 376 3.45 -14.79 -20.21
N THR A 377 2.89 -14.82 -19.00
CA THR A 377 3.07 -15.95 -18.07
C THR A 377 2.47 -17.24 -18.62
N SER A 378 1.30 -17.19 -19.29
CA SER A 378 0.71 -18.39 -19.92
C SER A 378 1.51 -18.94 -21.10
N GLU A 379 2.36 -18.10 -21.69
CA GLU A 379 3.16 -18.38 -22.88
C GLU A 379 4.67 -18.34 -22.57
N PHE A 380 5.07 -18.46 -21.30
CA PHE A 380 6.48 -18.32 -20.89
C PHE A 380 7.40 -19.35 -21.56
N TRP A 381 6.83 -20.51 -21.90
CA TRP A 381 7.49 -21.64 -22.54
C TRP A 381 7.68 -21.46 -24.05
N ARG A 382 7.00 -20.48 -24.67
CA ARG A 382 7.04 -20.25 -26.12
C ARG A 382 8.20 -19.34 -26.50
N ASN A 383 9.00 -19.75 -27.50
CA ASN A 383 10.00 -18.86 -28.08
C ASN A 383 9.34 -17.68 -28.80
N ALA A 384 9.79 -16.46 -28.50
CA ALA A 384 9.33 -15.23 -29.15
C ALA A 384 10.52 -14.35 -29.59
N GLY A 385 11.58 -14.99 -30.11
CA GLY A 385 12.85 -14.33 -30.43
C GLY A 385 13.48 -13.69 -29.20
N GLU A 386 14.20 -12.57 -29.39
CA GLU A 386 14.90 -11.88 -28.29
C GLU A 386 13.99 -11.47 -27.11
N ALA A 387 12.68 -11.29 -27.32
CA ALA A 387 11.75 -10.93 -26.25
C ALA A 387 11.46 -12.10 -25.29
N ASN A 388 11.52 -13.34 -25.79
CA ASN A 388 11.45 -14.55 -24.98
C ASN A 388 12.24 -15.69 -25.63
N ASP A 389 13.56 -15.63 -25.50
CA ASP A 389 14.46 -16.62 -26.11
C ASP A 389 14.58 -17.85 -25.21
N VAL A 390 13.64 -18.77 -25.39
CA VAL A 390 13.56 -20.04 -24.66
C VAL A 390 13.49 -21.20 -25.64
N ASP A 391 13.84 -22.40 -25.16
CA ASP A 391 13.71 -23.64 -25.92
C ASP A 391 12.54 -24.46 -25.36
N PRO A 392 11.37 -24.48 -26.03
CA PRO A 392 10.19 -25.19 -25.54
C PRO A 392 10.45 -26.66 -25.23
N ALA A 393 11.35 -27.32 -25.97
CA ALA A 393 11.65 -28.75 -25.78
C ALA A 393 12.34 -29.03 -24.43
N LYS A 394 12.95 -28.02 -23.80
CA LYS A 394 13.63 -28.14 -22.50
C LYS A 394 12.72 -27.81 -21.31
N ILE A 395 11.52 -27.28 -21.56
CA ILE A 395 10.58 -26.84 -20.53
C ILE A 395 9.53 -27.93 -20.33
N GLN A 396 9.53 -28.55 -19.15
CA GLN A 396 8.67 -29.72 -18.84
C GLN A 396 7.45 -29.37 -17.99
N THR A 397 7.23 -28.08 -17.71
CA THR A 397 6.10 -27.61 -16.91
C THR A 397 4.79 -27.83 -17.65
N GLU A 398 3.85 -28.54 -17.03
CA GLU A 398 2.49 -28.67 -17.54
C GLU A 398 1.71 -27.38 -17.28
N VAL A 399 1.16 -26.75 -18.34
CA VAL A 399 0.45 -25.48 -18.23
C VAL A 399 -1.04 -25.66 -18.49
N PHE A 400 -1.85 -25.36 -17.49
CA PHE A 400 -3.31 -25.30 -17.59
C PHE A 400 -3.72 -23.84 -17.78
N ARG A 401 -4.38 -23.50 -18.89
CA ARG A 401 -4.96 -22.16 -19.10
C ARG A 401 -6.48 -22.24 -19.03
N LEU A 402 -7.03 -21.77 -17.93
CA LEU A 402 -8.47 -21.79 -17.63
C LEU A 402 -9.05 -20.40 -17.96
N PRO A 403 -9.94 -20.29 -18.96
CA PRO A 403 -10.50 -19.00 -19.36
C PRO A 403 -11.51 -18.52 -18.31
N THR A 404 -11.27 -17.33 -17.75
CA THR A 404 -12.19 -16.71 -16.79
C THR A 404 -13.10 -15.69 -17.47
N THR A 405 -14.14 -15.29 -16.77
CA THR A 405 -14.91 -14.06 -17.00
C THR A 405 -14.03 -12.79 -16.87
N CYS A 406 -14.54 -11.68 -17.39
CA CYS A 406 -14.09 -10.33 -17.06
C CYS A 406 -15.11 -9.58 -16.18
N PHE A 407 -14.76 -8.38 -15.73
CA PHE A 407 -15.59 -7.56 -14.82
C PHE A 407 -17.02 -7.26 -15.29
N ALA A 408 -17.30 -7.39 -16.60
CA ALA A 408 -18.62 -7.11 -17.18
C ALA A 408 -19.54 -8.35 -17.22
N GLU A 409 -19.01 -9.52 -16.84
CA GLU A 409 -19.67 -10.81 -17.01
C GLU A 409 -20.08 -11.44 -15.66
N GLU A 410 -19.94 -10.68 -14.57
CA GLU A 410 -20.29 -11.09 -13.21
C GLU A 410 -20.98 -9.98 -12.42
N ASP A 411 -21.77 -10.40 -11.44
CA ASP A 411 -22.17 -9.55 -10.32
C ASP A 411 -21.09 -9.59 -9.24
N GLY A 412 -20.92 -8.49 -8.49
CA GLY A 412 -20.05 -8.53 -7.32
C GLY A 412 -19.65 -7.16 -6.80
N THR A 413 -18.66 -7.14 -5.91
CA THR A 413 -18.17 -5.93 -5.27
C THR A 413 -16.70 -5.70 -5.55
N LEU A 414 -16.34 -4.46 -5.87
CA LEU A 414 -14.95 -4.00 -5.88
C LEU A 414 -14.77 -2.88 -4.85
N VAL A 415 -13.61 -2.83 -4.20
CA VAL A 415 -13.27 -1.80 -3.22
C VAL A 415 -12.32 -0.78 -3.84
N ASN A 416 -12.80 0.45 -4.01
CA ASN A 416 -11.98 1.51 -4.59
C ASN A 416 -10.93 2.05 -3.61
N SER A 417 -10.06 2.94 -4.10
CA SER A 417 -9.00 3.57 -3.30
C SER A 417 -9.50 4.37 -2.07
N GLY A 418 -10.77 4.80 -2.07
CA GLY A 418 -11.42 5.50 -0.96
C GLY A 418 -12.15 4.55 0.02
N ARG A 419 -11.90 3.24 -0.08
CA ARG A 419 -12.52 2.17 0.73
C ARG A 419 -13.98 1.86 0.40
N TRP A 420 -14.51 2.38 -0.71
CA TRP A 420 -15.91 2.18 -1.07
C TRP A 420 -16.07 0.81 -1.72
N LEU A 421 -16.80 -0.08 -1.03
CA LEU A 421 -17.34 -1.32 -1.56
C LEU A 421 -18.49 -0.95 -2.48
N GLN A 422 -18.31 -1.14 -3.78
CA GLN A 422 -19.30 -0.79 -4.81
C GLN A 422 -19.76 -2.05 -5.53
N TRP A 423 -21.08 -2.30 -5.47
CA TRP A 423 -21.70 -3.38 -6.20
C TRP A 423 -21.77 -3.07 -7.71
N HIS A 424 -21.52 -4.08 -8.55
CA HIS A 424 -21.73 -4.04 -9.99
C HIS A 424 -22.55 -5.26 -10.43
N TRP A 425 -23.08 -5.18 -11.65
CA TRP A 425 -23.98 -6.17 -12.20
C TRP A 425 -23.45 -6.75 -13.51
N LYS A 426 -23.73 -8.03 -13.72
CA LYS A 426 -23.47 -8.75 -14.96
C LYS A 426 -24.19 -8.09 -16.13
N GLY A 427 -23.45 -7.81 -17.21
CA GLY A 427 -23.97 -7.24 -18.45
C GLY A 427 -24.03 -8.21 -19.62
N ALA A 428 -23.21 -9.27 -19.62
CA ALA A 428 -23.18 -10.27 -20.69
C ALA A 428 -22.72 -11.65 -20.16
N GLU A 429 -22.97 -12.70 -20.93
CA GLU A 429 -22.33 -14.00 -20.72
C GLU A 429 -20.87 -13.97 -21.20
N PRO A 430 -19.96 -14.71 -20.55
CA PRO A 430 -18.58 -14.80 -21.00
C PRO A 430 -18.46 -15.51 -22.36
N PRO A 431 -17.40 -15.24 -23.14
CA PRO A 431 -17.21 -15.84 -24.45
C PRO A 431 -16.82 -17.32 -24.36
N GLY A 432 -17.32 -18.13 -25.30
CA GLY A 432 -16.97 -19.55 -25.41
C GLY A 432 -17.41 -20.35 -24.18
N GLU A 433 -16.45 -21.00 -23.52
CA GLU A 433 -16.67 -21.84 -22.33
C GLU A 433 -16.06 -21.22 -21.05
N ALA A 434 -15.77 -19.92 -21.07
CA ALA A 434 -15.25 -19.21 -19.90
C ALA A 434 -16.22 -19.31 -18.72
N LYS A 435 -15.64 -19.35 -17.52
CA LYS A 435 -16.35 -19.49 -16.24
C LYS A 435 -15.95 -18.40 -15.28
N SER A 436 -16.78 -18.14 -14.28
CA SER A 436 -16.41 -17.20 -13.23
C SER A 436 -15.19 -17.69 -12.44
N ASP A 437 -14.42 -16.76 -11.88
CA ASP A 437 -13.36 -17.09 -10.92
C ASP A 437 -13.94 -17.91 -9.74
N ILE A 438 -15.16 -17.56 -9.31
CA ILE A 438 -15.90 -18.23 -8.26
C ILE A 438 -16.21 -19.69 -8.64
N GLU A 439 -16.74 -19.94 -9.84
CA GLU A 439 -17.07 -21.28 -10.32
C GLU A 439 -15.82 -22.14 -10.46
N ILE A 440 -14.74 -21.62 -11.06
CA ILE A 440 -13.50 -22.38 -11.25
C ILE A 440 -12.91 -22.78 -9.88
N MET A 441 -12.81 -21.85 -8.93
CA MET A 441 -12.27 -22.14 -7.61
C MET A 441 -13.17 -23.11 -6.82
N ALA A 442 -14.49 -22.96 -6.90
CA ALA A 442 -15.43 -23.88 -6.27
C ALA A 442 -15.35 -25.29 -6.87
N LEU A 443 -15.17 -25.41 -8.19
CA LEU A 443 -14.98 -26.67 -8.89
C LEU A 443 -13.65 -27.36 -8.55
N ILE A 444 -12.56 -26.59 -8.38
CA ILE A 444 -11.29 -27.13 -7.90
C ILE A 444 -11.44 -27.63 -6.46
N PHE A 445 -12.00 -26.79 -5.58
CA PHE A 445 -12.15 -27.11 -4.16
C PHE A 445 -13.07 -28.31 -3.93
N THR A 446 -14.23 -28.37 -4.57
CA THR A 446 -15.19 -29.47 -4.36
C THR A 446 -14.65 -30.81 -4.84
N ARG A 447 -13.87 -30.85 -5.92
CA ARG A 447 -13.18 -32.06 -6.38
C ARG A 447 -12.06 -32.46 -5.42
N LEU A 448 -11.23 -31.50 -4.99
CA LEU A 448 -10.16 -31.74 -4.02
C LEU A 448 -10.73 -32.30 -2.71
N ARG A 449 -11.77 -31.65 -2.16
CA ARG A 449 -12.44 -32.10 -0.93
C ARG A 449 -13.00 -33.51 -1.08
N LYS A 450 -13.65 -33.82 -2.20
CA LYS A 450 -14.16 -35.17 -2.48
C LYS A 450 -13.05 -36.21 -2.48
N MET A 451 -11.92 -35.93 -3.14
CA MET A 451 -10.76 -36.83 -3.13
C MET A 451 -10.23 -37.06 -1.72
N TYR A 452 -10.07 -36.02 -0.90
CA TYR A 452 -9.66 -36.19 0.50
C TYR A 452 -10.67 -36.97 1.36
N GLN A 453 -11.96 -36.89 1.05
CA GLN A 453 -13.01 -37.66 1.73
C GLN A 453 -12.98 -39.15 1.32
N GLU A 454 -12.71 -39.46 0.06
CA GLU A 454 -12.73 -40.82 -0.49
C GLU A 454 -11.39 -41.54 -0.30
N GLU A 455 -10.28 -40.84 -0.45
CA GLU A 455 -8.92 -41.40 -0.51
C GLU A 455 -8.09 -41.09 0.75
N GLY A 456 -8.54 -40.17 1.60
CA GLY A 456 -7.76 -39.66 2.72
C GLY A 456 -6.61 -38.75 2.26
N GLY A 457 -5.58 -38.63 3.09
CA GLY A 457 -4.39 -37.83 2.78
C GLY A 457 -3.72 -37.26 4.03
N LYS A 458 -2.71 -36.41 3.83
CA LYS A 458 -2.02 -35.73 4.94
C LYS A 458 -2.91 -34.61 5.47
N TYR A 459 -3.30 -34.72 6.75
CA TYR A 459 -4.08 -33.73 7.50
C TYR A 459 -5.31 -33.20 6.73
N PRO A 460 -6.31 -34.05 6.47
CA PRO A 460 -7.48 -33.70 5.65
C PRO A 460 -8.44 -32.72 6.32
N ASP A 461 -8.46 -32.69 7.66
CA ASP A 461 -9.40 -31.94 8.51
C ASP A 461 -9.69 -30.50 8.05
N PRO A 462 -8.70 -29.60 7.86
CA PRO A 462 -8.96 -28.23 7.43
C PRO A 462 -9.66 -28.12 6.07
N ILE A 463 -9.50 -29.11 5.19
CA ILE A 463 -10.11 -29.16 3.85
C ILE A 463 -11.54 -29.71 3.94
N VAL A 464 -11.72 -30.83 4.64
CA VAL A 464 -13.01 -31.53 4.70
C VAL A 464 -14.02 -30.83 5.60
N ASN A 465 -13.54 -30.15 6.65
CA ASN A 465 -14.39 -29.43 7.61
C ASN A 465 -14.65 -27.97 7.25
N LEU A 466 -14.06 -27.45 6.17
CA LEU A 466 -14.35 -26.09 5.68
C LEU A 466 -15.84 -25.98 5.35
N SER A 467 -16.50 -25.02 5.98
CA SER A 467 -17.90 -24.68 5.78
C SER A 467 -18.10 -24.23 4.34
N TRP A 468 -19.05 -24.86 3.64
CA TRP A 468 -19.36 -24.56 2.24
C TRP A 468 -20.88 -24.56 1.99
N PRO A 469 -21.64 -23.68 2.69
CA PRO A 469 -23.10 -23.78 2.80
C PRO A 469 -23.82 -23.03 1.66
N TYR A 470 -23.27 -23.09 0.45
CA TYR A 470 -23.81 -22.39 -0.71
C TYR A 470 -24.92 -23.22 -1.38
N ALA A 471 -25.95 -22.55 -1.88
CA ALA A 471 -27.09 -23.21 -2.53
C ALA A 471 -26.65 -24.07 -3.73
N ASN A 472 -25.68 -23.58 -4.50
CA ASN A 472 -24.92 -24.37 -5.46
C ASN A 472 -23.44 -24.44 -5.03
N PRO A 473 -22.99 -25.56 -4.45
CA PRO A 473 -21.59 -25.71 -4.00
C PRO A 473 -20.54 -25.56 -5.10
N GLN A 474 -20.90 -25.76 -6.37
CA GLN A 474 -19.98 -25.66 -7.50
C GLN A 474 -19.99 -24.28 -8.16
N ASN A 475 -20.95 -23.43 -7.83
CA ASN A 475 -21.02 -22.05 -8.33
C ASN A 475 -21.72 -21.13 -7.30
N PRO A 476 -21.06 -20.80 -6.18
CA PRO A 476 -21.58 -19.85 -5.21
C PRO A 476 -21.93 -18.50 -5.85
N THR A 477 -22.98 -17.84 -5.37
CA THR A 477 -23.32 -16.52 -5.86
C THR A 477 -22.50 -15.42 -5.17
N ALA A 478 -22.27 -14.30 -5.86
CA ALA A 478 -21.62 -13.13 -5.26
C ALA A 478 -22.41 -12.58 -4.05
N GLU A 479 -23.74 -12.73 -4.04
CA GLU A 479 -24.60 -12.34 -2.91
C GLU A 479 -24.36 -13.20 -1.66
N GLU A 480 -24.28 -14.52 -1.81
CA GLU A 480 -23.97 -15.42 -0.68
C GLU A 480 -22.60 -15.10 -0.09
N LEU A 481 -21.59 -14.91 -0.93
CA LEU A 481 -20.23 -14.54 -0.50
C LEU A 481 -20.21 -13.17 0.19
N ALA A 482 -20.90 -12.17 -0.35
CA ALA A 482 -20.98 -10.84 0.25
C ALA A 482 -21.65 -10.84 1.64
N LYS A 483 -22.68 -11.67 1.83
CA LYS A 483 -23.34 -11.88 3.13
C LYS A 483 -22.44 -12.65 4.10
N GLU A 484 -21.64 -13.60 3.63
CA GLU A 484 -20.64 -14.27 4.47
C GLU A 484 -19.59 -13.28 5.00
N TYR A 485 -19.03 -12.45 4.12
CA TYR A 485 -18.06 -11.43 4.52
C TYR A 485 -18.67 -10.38 5.45
N SER A 486 -19.90 -9.92 5.19
CA SER A 486 -20.62 -8.97 6.04
C SER A 486 -21.04 -9.57 7.40
N GLY A 487 -21.28 -10.87 7.46
CA GLY A 487 -21.52 -11.59 8.69
C GLY A 487 -22.97 -11.60 9.18
N ARG A 488 -23.23 -12.54 10.08
CA ARG A 488 -24.55 -12.82 10.66
C ARG A 488 -24.45 -13.24 12.12
N ALA A 489 -25.55 -13.10 12.83
CA ALA A 489 -25.74 -13.77 14.11
C ALA A 489 -26.04 -15.27 13.88
N LEU A 490 -25.40 -16.14 14.65
CA LEU A 490 -25.63 -17.59 14.61
C LEU A 490 -26.71 -18.03 15.62
N VAL A 491 -26.92 -17.21 16.65
CA VAL A 491 -27.96 -17.36 17.68
C VAL A 491 -28.55 -15.98 17.99
N ASP A 492 -29.58 -15.92 18.83
CA ASP A 492 -30.09 -14.65 19.32
C ASP A 492 -29.02 -13.90 20.13
N LEU A 493 -28.71 -12.67 19.73
CA LEU A 493 -27.76 -11.79 20.40
C LEU A 493 -28.53 -10.84 21.32
N ALA A 494 -28.29 -10.94 22.63
CA ALA A 494 -28.81 -9.97 23.60
C ALA A 494 -27.95 -8.68 23.68
N ASP A 495 -28.54 -7.57 24.11
CA ASP A 495 -27.83 -6.33 24.41
C ASP A 495 -26.88 -6.57 25.59
N PRO A 496 -25.57 -6.27 25.47
CA PRO A 496 -24.64 -6.42 26.58
C PRO A 496 -25.02 -5.60 27.83
N LYS A 497 -25.81 -4.52 27.66
CA LYS A 497 -26.29 -3.68 28.77
C LYS A 497 -27.66 -4.12 29.31
N ASP A 498 -28.42 -4.91 28.55
CA ASP A 498 -29.73 -5.42 28.92
C ASP A 498 -29.97 -6.80 28.29
N PRO A 499 -29.62 -7.91 28.99
CA PRO A 499 -29.73 -9.26 28.45
C PRO A 499 -31.15 -9.69 28.06
N ALA A 500 -32.20 -9.00 28.55
CA ALA A 500 -33.59 -9.30 28.17
C ALA A 500 -33.94 -8.78 26.76
N LYS A 501 -33.15 -7.83 26.24
CA LYS A 501 -33.37 -7.21 24.94
C LYS A 501 -32.53 -7.90 23.88
N ILE A 502 -33.20 -8.56 22.92
CA ILE A 502 -32.52 -9.13 21.76
C ILE A 502 -32.23 -8.02 20.73
N THR A 503 -30.97 -7.81 20.41
CA THR A 503 -30.50 -6.82 19.43
C THR A 503 -30.42 -7.39 18.01
N ARG A 504 -30.22 -8.71 17.89
CA ARG A 504 -30.13 -9.40 16.60
C ARG A 504 -30.63 -10.84 16.72
N LYS A 505 -31.54 -11.30 15.86
CA LYS A 505 -32.02 -12.69 15.87
C LYS A 505 -31.06 -13.63 15.16
N GLY A 506 -31.04 -14.90 15.57
CA GLY A 506 -30.25 -15.93 14.89
C GLY A 506 -30.59 -16.02 13.39
N GLY A 507 -29.57 -16.01 12.53
CA GLY A 507 -29.70 -16.03 11.07
C GLY A 507 -29.71 -14.65 10.40
N GLU A 508 -30.00 -13.58 11.13
CA GLU A 508 -30.02 -12.22 10.58
C GLU A 508 -28.59 -11.68 10.33
N GLN A 509 -28.43 -10.85 9.29
CA GLN A 509 -27.19 -10.13 9.00
C GLN A 509 -26.84 -9.15 10.12
N LEU A 510 -25.55 -8.97 10.40
CA LEU A 510 -25.09 -8.01 11.41
C LEU A 510 -25.24 -6.57 10.91
N ALA A 511 -25.55 -5.64 11.81
CA ALA A 511 -25.58 -4.22 11.48
C ALA A 511 -24.18 -3.58 11.40
N GLY A 512 -23.18 -4.21 12.02
CA GLY A 512 -21.79 -3.74 12.01
C GLY A 512 -20.89 -4.57 12.91
N PHE A 513 -19.57 -4.33 12.83
CA PHE A 513 -18.58 -5.09 13.60
C PHE A 513 -18.69 -4.95 15.12
N ALA A 514 -19.40 -3.94 15.63
CA ALA A 514 -19.65 -3.78 17.06
C ALA A 514 -20.53 -4.90 17.65
N GLU A 515 -21.25 -5.64 16.82
CA GLU A 515 -22.08 -6.79 17.23
C GLU A 515 -21.28 -8.11 17.31
N LEU A 516 -20.05 -8.15 16.80
CA LEU A 516 -19.21 -9.35 16.81
C LEU A 516 -18.85 -9.78 18.24
N ARG A 517 -18.81 -11.10 18.47
CA ARG A 517 -18.51 -11.73 19.75
C ARG A 517 -17.38 -12.75 19.63
N ASP A 518 -16.80 -13.11 20.77
CA ASP A 518 -15.73 -14.10 20.90
C ASP A 518 -16.18 -15.43 21.54
N ASP A 519 -17.49 -15.63 21.66
CA ASP A 519 -18.15 -16.83 22.21
C ASP A 519 -18.66 -17.79 21.12
N GLY A 520 -18.38 -17.50 19.85
CA GLY A 520 -18.83 -18.28 18.71
C GLY A 520 -20.29 -18.05 18.29
N SER A 521 -20.97 -17.04 18.85
CA SER A 521 -22.36 -16.68 18.49
C SER A 521 -22.49 -15.84 17.22
N THR A 522 -21.38 -15.34 16.67
CA THR A 522 -21.34 -14.54 15.43
C THR A 522 -20.39 -15.14 14.40
N ALA A 523 -20.67 -14.91 13.12
CA ALA A 523 -19.76 -15.23 12.02
C ALA A 523 -19.59 -14.01 11.11
N SER A 524 -18.38 -13.74 10.63
CA SER A 524 -18.08 -12.74 9.60
C SER A 524 -16.78 -13.09 8.90
N GLY A 525 -16.82 -13.22 7.58
CA GLY A 525 -15.63 -13.51 6.78
C GLY A 525 -14.64 -12.34 6.70
N CYS A 526 -15.05 -11.12 7.03
CA CYS A 526 -14.17 -9.95 7.09
C CYS A 526 -14.77 -8.87 8.00
N TRP A 527 -14.24 -8.72 9.22
CA TRP A 527 -14.87 -7.87 10.24
C TRP A 527 -15.03 -6.40 9.80
N ILE A 528 -14.08 -5.84 9.05
CA ILE A 528 -14.20 -4.47 8.55
C ILE A 528 -15.32 -4.28 7.53
N PHE A 529 -15.82 -5.36 6.92
CA PHE A 529 -16.98 -5.33 6.01
C PHE A 529 -18.29 -5.62 6.74
N ALA A 530 -18.25 -5.90 8.05
CA ALA A 530 -19.47 -6.18 8.79
C ALA A 530 -20.45 -5.00 8.70
N GLY A 531 -21.68 -5.30 8.28
CA GLY A 531 -22.72 -4.31 7.98
C GLY A 531 -22.75 -3.78 6.54
N ALA A 532 -21.83 -4.16 5.65
CA ALA A 532 -21.88 -3.78 4.24
C ALA A 532 -23.10 -4.36 3.53
N TRP A 533 -23.42 -5.62 3.82
CA TRP A 533 -24.74 -6.20 3.62
C TRP A 533 -25.41 -6.35 4.99
N GLY A 534 -26.24 -5.37 5.36
CA GLY A 534 -26.86 -5.32 6.68
C GLY A 534 -28.27 -5.91 6.72
N PRO A 535 -28.98 -5.79 7.86
CA PRO A 535 -30.38 -6.19 7.99
C PRO A 535 -31.31 -5.49 6.98
N GLY A 536 -30.97 -4.27 6.59
CA GLY A 536 -31.70 -3.49 5.58
C GLY A 536 -31.34 -3.83 4.12
N GLY A 537 -30.49 -4.83 3.88
CA GLY A 537 -30.05 -5.25 2.55
C GLY A 537 -28.65 -4.77 2.17
N ASN A 538 -28.36 -4.81 0.86
CA ASN A 538 -27.05 -4.52 0.29
C ASN A 538 -26.76 -3.01 0.26
N LEU A 539 -25.96 -2.50 1.21
CA LEU A 539 -25.60 -1.08 1.26
C LEU A 539 -24.58 -0.69 0.19
N MET A 540 -23.83 -1.66 -0.36
CA MET A 540 -22.83 -1.46 -1.41
C MET A 540 -23.48 -1.11 -2.76
N ALA A 541 -24.77 -1.43 -2.93
CA ALA A 541 -25.55 -1.16 -4.12
C ALA A 541 -26.29 0.19 -4.10
N ARG A 542 -26.19 0.98 -3.02
CA ARG A 542 -26.89 2.28 -2.94
C ARG A 542 -26.34 3.28 -3.97
N ARG A 543 -27.24 4.08 -4.54
CA ARG A 543 -26.96 5.01 -5.66
C ARG A 543 -27.42 6.45 -5.39
N ASP A 544 -27.65 6.81 -4.13
CA ASP A 544 -28.00 8.18 -3.76
C ASP A 544 -26.71 9.00 -3.60
N ASN A 545 -26.55 10.00 -4.47
CA ASN A 545 -25.37 10.85 -4.57
C ASN A 545 -25.53 12.20 -3.84
N SER A 546 -26.51 12.31 -2.94
CA SER A 546 -26.73 13.52 -2.14
C SER A 546 -25.47 13.97 -1.40
N ASP A 547 -25.15 15.25 -1.51
CA ASP A 547 -24.04 15.94 -0.83
C ASP A 547 -24.59 17.20 -0.14
N PRO A 548 -25.31 17.05 0.99
CA PRO A 548 -26.04 18.15 1.61
C PRO A 548 -25.15 19.27 2.14
N THR A 549 -23.86 18.99 2.39
CA THR A 549 -22.90 19.97 2.91
C THR A 549 -22.06 20.63 1.82
N GLY A 550 -22.11 20.11 0.59
CA GLY A 550 -21.34 20.63 -0.55
C GLY A 550 -19.85 20.31 -0.51
N ILE A 551 -19.35 19.61 0.51
CA ILE A 551 -17.92 19.23 0.63
C ILE A 551 -17.62 17.86 0.02
N GLY A 552 -18.61 17.21 -0.60
CA GLY A 552 -18.43 15.93 -1.29
C GLY A 552 -18.70 14.69 -0.44
N GLN A 553 -19.45 14.82 0.67
CA GLN A 553 -19.76 13.70 1.56
C GLN A 553 -21.05 12.99 1.12
N THR A 554 -20.90 11.99 0.25
CA THR A 554 -22.02 11.21 -0.29
C THR A 554 -22.22 9.90 0.46
N LEU A 555 -22.67 9.98 1.72
CA LEU A 555 -22.80 8.83 2.63
C LEU A 555 -23.79 7.75 2.14
N SER A 556 -24.73 8.12 1.26
CA SER A 556 -25.73 7.23 0.69
C SER A 556 -25.32 6.60 -0.65
N TRP A 557 -24.11 6.87 -1.14
CA TRP A 557 -23.57 6.22 -2.34
C TRP A 557 -22.66 5.06 -1.93
N ALA A 558 -23.02 3.84 -2.35
CA ALA A 558 -22.36 2.61 -1.96
C ALA A 558 -22.15 2.50 -0.43
N TRP A 559 -21.11 1.78 0.02
CA TRP A 559 -20.75 1.71 1.43
C TRP A 559 -19.23 1.69 1.59
N ALA A 560 -18.69 2.43 2.55
CA ALA A 560 -17.25 2.48 2.80
C ALA A 560 -16.89 1.76 4.11
N TRP A 561 -15.85 0.93 4.12
CA TRP A 561 -15.34 0.44 5.40
C TRP A 561 -14.39 1.46 6.03
N PRO A 562 -14.33 1.62 7.36
CA PRO A 562 -15.18 0.95 8.34
C PRO A 562 -16.50 1.72 8.59
N ALA A 563 -17.61 1.00 8.75
CA ALA A 563 -18.90 1.53 9.20
C ALA A 563 -19.40 2.80 8.46
N ASN A 564 -19.16 2.86 7.15
CA ASN A 564 -19.49 3.97 6.25
C ASN A 564 -18.71 5.29 6.45
N ARG A 565 -17.68 5.31 7.31
CA ARG A 565 -16.80 6.47 7.56
C ARG A 565 -16.00 6.82 6.31
N ARG A 566 -16.19 8.02 5.75
CA ARG A 566 -15.58 8.42 4.47
C ARG A 566 -14.21 9.06 4.65
N ILE A 567 -13.99 9.78 5.74
CA ILE A 567 -12.69 10.33 6.12
C ILE A 567 -12.24 9.68 7.42
N LEU A 568 -11.12 8.95 7.38
CA LEU A 568 -10.52 8.36 8.57
C LEU A 568 -9.98 9.46 9.48
N TYR A 569 -10.00 9.18 10.78
CA TYR A 569 -9.45 10.04 11.84
C TYR A 569 -10.17 11.39 11.94
N ASN A 570 -11.42 11.48 11.49
CA ASN A 570 -12.15 12.75 11.39
C ASN A 570 -12.41 13.44 12.75
N ARG A 571 -12.19 12.78 13.89
CA ARG A 571 -12.08 13.43 15.21
C ARG A 571 -10.95 14.46 15.27
N ALA A 572 -9.86 14.25 14.53
CA ALA A 572 -8.75 15.19 14.44
C ALA A 572 -9.09 16.47 13.64
N SER A 573 -10.29 16.55 13.03
CA SER A 573 -10.79 17.79 12.42
C SER A 573 -11.32 18.83 13.41
N CYS A 574 -11.41 18.46 14.69
CA CYS A 574 -11.87 19.32 15.77
C CYS A 574 -10.74 19.58 16.77
N ASP A 575 -10.86 20.66 17.53
CA ASP A 575 -10.07 20.92 18.72
C ASP A 575 -10.39 19.93 19.86
N PRO A 576 -9.65 19.95 20.98
CA PRO A 576 -9.90 19.05 22.11
C PRO A 576 -11.31 19.17 22.70
N SER A 577 -11.96 20.34 22.59
CA SER A 577 -13.34 20.56 23.06
C SER A 577 -14.43 20.06 22.10
N GLY A 578 -14.04 19.62 20.90
CA GLY A 578 -14.94 19.12 19.87
C GLY A 578 -15.51 20.18 18.94
N LYS A 579 -14.91 21.37 18.89
CA LYS A 579 -15.24 22.40 17.90
C LYS A 579 -14.41 22.18 16.63
N PRO A 580 -14.99 22.24 15.42
CA PRO A 580 -14.25 22.13 14.18
C PRO A 580 -13.14 23.19 14.05
N PHE A 581 -11.96 22.80 13.59
CA PHE A 581 -10.88 23.75 13.27
C PHE A 581 -11.27 24.69 12.13
N ASP A 582 -11.96 24.16 11.11
CA ASP A 582 -12.49 24.93 9.99
C ASP A 582 -14.01 24.70 9.84
N PRO A 583 -14.84 25.64 10.33
CA PRO A 583 -16.30 25.52 10.24
C PRO A 583 -16.85 25.45 8.81
N ARG A 584 -16.11 25.92 7.78
CA ARG A 584 -16.56 25.91 6.38
C ARG A 584 -16.60 24.52 5.77
N ARG A 585 -15.83 23.57 6.34
CA ARG A 585 -15.69 22.19 5.89
C ARG A 585 -15.68 21.21 7.06
N SER A 586 -16.61 21.43 7.99
CA SER A 586 -16.79 20.58 9.18
C SER A 586 -17.23 19.17 8.78
N LEU A 587 -16.53 18.17 9.32
CA LEU A 587 -16.88 16.76 9.15
C LEU A 587 -17.75 16.25 10.29
N ILE A 588 -17.30 16.49 11.53
CA ILE A 588 -18.04 16.19 12.75
C ILE A 588 -17.88 17.34 13.74
N SER A 589 -18.73 17.37 14.76
CA SER A 589 -18.63 18.26 15.93
C SER A 589 -19.33 17.62 17.13
N TRP A 590 -18.97 18.09 18.33
CA TRP A 590 -19.66 17.70 19.56
C TRP A 590 -20.87 18.62 19.82
N ASN A 591 -22.06 18.03 20.00
CA ASN A 591 -23.29 18.80 20.28
C ASN A 591 -23.68 18.84 21.77
N GLY A 592 -22.80 18.42 22.68
CA GLY A 592 -23.07 18.27 24.11
C GLY A 592 -23.48 16.85 24.54
N LYS A 593 -23.82 15.97 23.58
CA LYS A 593 -24.25 14.58 23.86
C LYS A 593 -23.63 13.54 22.92
N ALA A 594 -23.43 13.89 21.66
CA ALA A 594 -22.91 12.99 20.65
C ALA A 594 -22.07 13.74 19.60
N TRP A 595 -21.19 12.99 18.94
CA TRP A 595 -20.50 13.41 17.73
C TRP A 595 -21.43 13.30 16.53
N VAL A 596 -21.68 14.42 15.86
CA VAL A 596 -22.61 14.53 14.72
C VAL A 596 -21.96 15.34 13.60
N GLY A 597 -22.42 15.18 12.36
CA GLY A 597 -21.95 16.02 11.26
C GLY A 597 -22.18 15.44 9.86
N ALA A 598 -21.34 15.88 8.93
CA ALA A 598 -21.35 15.52 7.52
C ALA A 598 -20.82 14.09 7.25
N ASP A 599 -20.01 13.53 8.15
CA ASP A 599 -19.47 12.17 8.05
C ASP A 599 -19.80 11.37 9.32
N ILE A 600 -19.66 10.05 9.24
CA ILE A 600 -19.78 9.16 10.40
C ILE A 600 -18.53 9.37 11.29
N PRO A 601 -18.67 9.61 12.60
CA PRO A 601 -17.51 9.77 13.48
C PRO A 601 -16.60 8.55 13.44
N ASP A 602 -15.33 8.75 13.08
CA ASP A 602 -14.24 7.78 13.28
C ASP A 602 -13.75 7.84 14.73
N PHE A 603 -14.70 7.63 15.63
CA PHE A 603 -14.57 7.84 17.06
C PHE A 603 -15.69 7.09 17.78
N LYS A 604 -15.64 7.04 19.11
CA LYS A 604 -16.78 6.59 19.91
C LYS A 604 -17.83 7.71 19.91
N GLY A 605 -19.02 7.42 19.38
CA GLY A 605 -20.02 8.44 19.02
C GLY A 605 -20.58 9.25 20.19
N ASP A 606 -20.55 8.70 21.41
CA ASP A 606 -21.01 9.33 22.66
C ASP A 606 -19.86 9.72 23.60
N GLU A 607 -18.61 9.68 23.12
CA GLU A 607 -17.45 10.02 23.95
C GLU A 607 -17.40 11.53 24.21
N ASN A 608 -17.49 11.90 25.49
CA ASN A 608 -17.33 13.29 25.91
C ASN A 608 -15.90 13.77 25.61
N PRO A 609 -15.71 14.91 24.90
CA PRO A 609 -14.39 15.46 24.61
C PRO A 609 -13.48 15.61 25.85
N ASP A 610 -14.04 15.88 27.03
CA ASP A 610 -13.29 16.01 28.29
C ASP A 610 -12.69 14.68 28.79
N GLY A 611 -13.11 13.54 28.22
CA GLY A 611 -12.61 12.21 28.57
C GLY A 611 -11.17 11.94 28.11
N GLY A 612 -10.60 12.75 27.20
CA GLY A 612 -9.21 12.61 26.76
C GLY A 612 -8.92 11.46 25.81
N MET A 613 -9.95 10.84 25.20
CA MET A 613 -9.77 9.84 24.16
C MET A 613 -9.20 10.49 22.88
N GLY A 614 -8.12 9.92 22.36
CA GLY A 614 -7.42 10.46 21.18
C GLY A 614 -8.05 10.03 19.83
N PRO A 615 -7.88 10.82 18.76
CA PRO A 615 -8.55 10.62 17.47
C PRO A 615 -8.09 9.39 16.68
N PHE A 616 -6.95 8.78 17.02
CA PHE A 616 -6.40 7.64 16.29
C PHE A 616 -6.80 6.34 16.98
N ILE A 617 -8.06 5.98 16.85
CA ILE A 617 -8.71 4.93 17.66
C ILE A 617 -8.12 3.53 17.52
N MET A 618 -7.38 3.26 16.45
CA MET A 618 -6.70 1.98 16.24
C MET A 618 -5.36 1.91 16.96
N ASN A 619 -4.80 3.04 17.41
CA ASN A 619 -3.54 3.07 18.13
C ASN A 619 -3.78 2.90 19.65
N PRO A 620 -2.96 2.08 20.34
CA PRO A 620 -2.98 1.92 21.78
C PRO A 620 -2.93 3.23 22.58
N GLU A 621 -2.13 4.17 22.11
CA GLU A 621 -1.95 5.49 22.70
C GLU A 621 -3.03 6.50 22.26
N GLY A 622 -3.85 6.16 21.26
CA GLY A 622 -4.90 7.03 20.70
C GLY A 622 -4.41 8.24 19.91
N VAL A 623 -3.10 8.38 19.70
CA VAL A 623 -2.48 9.48 18.94
C VAL A 623 -1.70 8.96 17.73
N ALA A 624 -1.39 9.85 16.78
CA ALA A 624 -0.51 9.53 15.65
C ALA A 624 0.96 9.52 16.05
N ARG A 625 1.79 8.78 15.30
CA ARG A 625 3.21 8.57 15.61
C ARG A 625 4.15 9.33 14.70
N PHE A 626 5.00 10.17 15.26
CA PHE A 626 6.27 10.57 14.67
C PHE A 626 7.34 9.53 14.94
N PHE A 627 7.34 8.92 16.13
CA PHE A 627 8.24 7.82 16.49
C PHE A 627 7.51 6.48 16.31
N ALA A 628 7.85 5.70 15.28
CA ALA A 628 7.09 4.51 14.89
C ALA A 628 7.26 3.29 15.82
N ARG A 629 8.06 3.42 16.89
CA ARG A 629 8.44 2.33 17.79
C ARG A 629 9.04 1.15 17.00
N ALA A 630 8.79 -0.09 17.43
CA ALA A 630 9.16 -1.31 16.73
C ALA A 630 8.42 -1.57 15.40
N GLY A 631 7.57 -0.64 14.94
CA GLY A 631 6.67 -0.83 13.79
C GLY A 631 7.35 -0.88 12.42
N MET A 632 8.62 -0.48 12.31
CA MET A 632 9.39 -0.49 11.06
C MET A 632 10.59 -1.42 11.18
N ALA A 633 11.09 -1.99 10.08
CA ALA A 633 12.25 -2.87 10.06
C ALA A 633 13.57 -2.11 10.25
N GLU A 634 13.65 -0.92 9.65
CA GLU A 634 14.88 -0.14 9.46
C GLU A 634 14.99 1.10 10.35
N GLY A 635 14.00 1.38 11.20
CA GLY A 635 14.10 2.44 12.21
C GLY A 635 12.78 3.17 12.56
N PRO A 636 12.66 3.72 13.77
CA PRO A 636 11.44 4.42 14.20
C PRO A 636 11.29 5.83 13.61
N PHE A 637 12.38 6.43 13.13
CA PHE A 637 12.35 7.60 12.25
C PHE A 637 12.81 7.21 10.83
N PRO A 638 12.26 7.83 9.78
CA PRO A 638 12.81 7.71 8.43
C PRO A 638 14.25 8.21 8.33
N GLU A 639 15.10 7.48 7.62
CA GLU A 639 16.49 7.86 7.34
C GLU A 639 16.83 7.59 5.88
N HIS A 640 17.63 8.46 5.26
CA HIS A 640 18.06 8.28 3.87
C HIS A 640 19.06 7.14 3.73
N TYR A 641 18.72 6.21 2.85
CA TYR A 641 19.64 5.23 2.29
C TYR A 641 19.49 5.23 0.76
N GLU A 642 20.59 5.06 0.06
CA GLU A 642 20.59 5.00 -1.41
C GLU A 642 19.94 3.71 -1.92
N PRO A 643 19.38 3.72 -3.15
CA PRO A 643 19.02 2.50 -3.87
C PRO A 643 20.20 1.51 -3.94
N PHE A 644 19.91 0.22 -4.09
CA PHE A 644 20.96 -0.82 -4.16
C PHE A 644 21.88 -0.64 -5.37
N GLU A 645 21.32 -0.14 -6.47
CA GLU A 645 22.09 0.34 -7.62
C GLU A 645 22.00 1.87 -7.66
N THR A 646 23.00 2.55 -7.09
CA THR A 646 23.05 4.02 -6.98
C THR A 646 24.09 4.62 -7.92
N PRO A 647 23.80 5.77 -8.57
CA PRO A 647 24.75 6.48 -9.43
C PRO A 647 25.94 7.10 -8.66
N LEU A 648 25.90 7.08 -7.33
CA LEU A 648 26.98 7.66 -6.51
C LEU A 648 27.98 6.59 -6.04
N GLY A 649 27.53 5.35 -5.82
CA GLY A 649 28.32 4.27 -5.22
C GLY A 649 28.52 4.39 -3.70
N TYR A 650 27.97 5.42 -3.06
CA TYR A 650 28.02 5.65 -1.61
C TYR A 650 26.79 6.45 -1.14
N ASN A 651 26.52 6.47 0.17
CA ASN A 651 25.48 7.32 0.76
C ASN A 651 26.06 8.72 1.10
N PRO A 652 25.58 9.80 0.47
CA PRO A 652 26.13 11.15 0.66
C PRO A 652 25.83 11.78 2.03
N LEU A 653 24.92 11.20 2.81
CA LEU A 653 24.67 11.57 4.20
C LEU A 653 25.74 10.97 5.14
N TYR A 654 26.32 9.83 4.73
CA TYR A 654 27.31 9.07 5.50
C TYR A 654 28.46 8.54 4.64
N PRO A 655 29.23 9.41 3.96
CA PRO A 655 30.22 8.99 2.97
C PRO A 655 31.36 8.14 3.55
N LYS A 656 31.55 8.18 4.88
CA LYS A 656 32.58 7.42 5.60
C LYS A 656 32.06 6.15 6.29
N ALA A 657 30.74 5.96 6.37
CA ALA A 657 30.14 4.82 7.08
C ALA A 657 30.14 3.58 6.18
N LYS A 658 30.82 2.52 6.61
CA LYS A 658 30.85 1.24 5.89
C LYS A 658 29.56 0.47 6.12
N GLY A 659 29.00 -0.13 5.07
CA GLY A 659 27.80 -0.97 5.17
C GLY A 659 26.47 -0.23 5.31
N VAL A 660 26.47 1.10 5.19
CA VAL A 660 25.29 1.97 5.36
C VAL A 660 24.98 2.77 4.07
N THR A 661 25.31 2.18 2.91
CA THR A 661 25.00 2.79 1.62
C THR A 661 23.50 2.69 1.32
N SER A 662 23.00 1.45 1.27
CA SER A 662 21.59 1.13 1.06
C SER A 662 20.95 0.62 2.35
N ASN A 663 19.62 0.44 2.34
CA ASN A 663 18.86 0.09 3.54
C ASN A 663 19.50 -1.08 4.32
N PRO A 664 19.93 -0.88 5.59
CA PRO A 664 20.60 -1.91 6.37
C PRO A 664 19.68 -3.05 6.81
N ALA A 665 18.35 -2.86 6.78
CA ALA A 665 17.36 -3.91 7.12
C ALA A 665 16.68 -4.55 5.91
N ALA A 666 17.02 -4.15 4.67
CA ALA A 666 16.47 -4.81 3.49
C ALA A 666 17.10 -6.20 3.28
N ARG A 667 16.24 -7.20 3.03
CA ARG A 667 16.65 -8.56 2.66
C ARG A 667 17.15 -8.57 1.21
N VAL A 668 18.28 -9.21 0.99
CA VAL A 668 18.84 -9.45 -0.35
C VAL A 668 19.38 -10.87 -0.39
N PHE A 669 19.03 -11.66 -1.41
CA PHE A 669 19.61 -12.98 -1.59
C PHE A 669 21.04 -12.85 -2.13
N LYS A 670 21.89 -13.83 -1.79
CA LYS A 670 23.33 -13.78 -2.08
C LYS A 670 23.63 -13.56 -3.56
N ASP A 671 22.97 -14.32 -4.43
CA ASP A 671 23.22 -14.27 -5.87
C ASP A 671 22.64 -13.00 -6.51
N ASP A 672 21.52 -12.49 -5.98
CA ASP A 672 20.95 -11.22 -6.43
C ASP A 672 21.81 -10.02 -6.02
N LEU A 673 22.42 -10.07 -4.82
CA LEU A 673 23.38 -9.05 -4.37
C LEU A 673 24.63 -9.06 -5.26
N ALA A 674 25.15 -10.25 -5.60
CA ALA A 674 26.29 -10.39 -6.50
C ALA A 674 25.98 -9.95 -7.94
N ALA A 675 24.71 -10.00 -8.35
CA ALA A 675 24.25 -9.59 -9.67
C ALA A 675 23.87 -8.09 -9.77
N MET A 676 24.05 -7.29 -8.73
CA MET A 676 23.84 -5.84 -8.80
C MET A 676 24.88 -5.18 -9.72
N GLY A 677 24.42 -4.27 -10.57
CA GLY A 677 25.24 -3.45 -11.44
C GLY A 677 25.89 -2.28 -10.69
N THR A 678 27.04 -1.84 -11.19
CA THR A 678 27.78 -0.69 -10.66
C THR A 678 27.69 0.48 -11.64
N VAL A 679 27.86 1.70 -11.14
CA VAL A 679 27.82 2.93 -11.95
C VAL A 679 28.89 2.94 -13.06
N ASP A 680 30.04 2.31 -12.85
CA ASP A 680 31.10 2.23 -13.87
C ASP A 680 30.66 1.46 -15.12
N ASN A 681 29.78 0.47 -14.96
CA ASN A 681 29.25 -0.36 -16.05
C ASN A 681 27.90 0.14 -16.57
N PHE A 682 27.09 0.72 -15.68
CA PHE A 682 25.73 1.16 -15.93
C PHE A 682 25.56 2.59 -15.38
N PRO A 683 26.00 3.62 -16.12
CA PRO A 683 26.17 4.98 -15.56
C PRO A 683 24.87 5.77 -15.40
N TYR A 684 23.73 5.27 -15.90
CA TYR A 684 22.49 6.04 -15.95
C TYR A 684 21.45 5.49 -14.99
N VAL A 685 20.72 6.39 -14.32
CA VAL A 685 19.62 6.03 -13.43
C VAL A 685 18.40 5.67 -14.28
N ALA A 686 17.82 4.50 -14.08
CA ALA A 686 16.57 4.10 -14.72
C ALA A 686 15.40 4.15 -13.74
N THR A 687 14.24 4.48 -14.29
CA THR A 687 12.98 4.41 -13.57
C THR A 687 11.87 3.89 -14.48
N THR A 688 11.02 3.02 -13.94
CA THR A 688 9.89 2.43 -14.66
C THR A 688 8.56 3.09 -14.28
N TYR A 689 7.68 3.31 -15.24
CA TYR A 689 6.40 4.01 -14.97
C TYR A 689 5.29 3.64 -15.98
N ARG A 690 4.15 4.32 -15.84
CA ARG A 690 2.95 4.12 -16.66
C ARG A 690 2.67 5.31 -17.57
N LEU A 691 1.91 5.06 -18.63
CA LEU A 691 1.28 6.00 -19.54
C LEU A 691 -0.23 5.87 -19.38
N THR A 692 -0.96 6.97 -19.53
CA THR A 692 -2.43 7.02 -19.36
C THR A 692 -3.17 5.99 -20.23
N GLU A 693 -2.66 5.77 -21.43
CA GLU A 693 -3.30 4.97 -22.47
C GLU A 693 -3.16 3.47 -22.23
N HIS A 694 -2.30 3.02 -21.31
CA HIS A 694 -2.12 1.60 -21.04
C HIS A 694 -2.22 1.23 -19.56
N PHE A 695 -2.86 0.09 -19.29
CA PHE A 695 -2.91 -0.50 -17.95
C PHE A 695 -2.03 -1.75 -17.92
N HIS A 696 -0.86 -1.62 -17.28
CA HIS A 696 0.15 -2.69 -17.16
C HIS A 696 0.41 -3.34 -18.52
N TYR A 697 0.38 -4.68 -18.56
CA TYR A 697 0.56 -5.55 -19.72
C TYR A 697 -0.78 -6.06 -20.27
N TRP A 698 -1.90 -5.47 -19.84
CA TRP A 698 -3.26 -5.89 -20.18
C TRP A 698 -3.73 -5.20 -21.47
N THR A 699 -3.82 -3.86 -21.47
CA THR A 699 -4.56 -3.15 -22.53
C THR A 699 -3.82 -3.09 -23.88
N LYS A 700 -2.60 -3.63 -23.99
CA LYS A 700 -1.99 -3.95 -25.29
C LYS A 700 -2.76 -5.02 -26.08
N ASN A 701 -3.73 -5.68 -25.45
CA ASN A 701 -4.72 -6.54 -26.09
C ASN A 701 -5.98 -5.77 -26.57
N VAL A 702 -6.10 -4.48 -26.28
CA VAL A 702 -7.28 -3.66 -26.61
C VAL A 702 -6.95 -2.74 -27.79
N ARG A 703 -7.78 -2.78 -28.84
CA ARG A 703 -7.47 -2.16 -30.14
C ARG A 703 -7.24 -0.66 -30.04
N ILE A 704 -8.09 0.06 -29.31
CA ILE A 704 -7.96 1.52 -29.20
C ILE A 704 -6.66 1.91 -28.49
N ASN A 705 -6.28 1.19 -27.43
CA ASN A 705 -5.04 1.46 -26.69
C ASN A 705 -3.81 1.16 -27.54
N ALA A 706 -3.84 0.04 -28.28
CA ALA A 706 -2.78 -0.32 -29.24
C ALA A 706 -2.67 0.65 -30.43
N ILE A 707 -3.72 1.42 -30.76
CA ILE A 707 -3.64 2.51 -31.74
C ILE A 707 -3.02 3.76 -31.11
N LEU A 708 -3.41 4.10 -29.88
CA LEU A 708 -2.96 5.32 -29.20
C LEU A 708 -1.48 5.27 -28.78
N GLN A 709 -0.99 4.13 -28.31
CA GLN A 709 0.42 3.91 -27.91
C GLN A 709 0.95 2.59 -28.51
N PRO A 710 1.23 2.56 -29.82
CA PRO A 710 1.41 1.31 -30.57
C PRO A 710 2.74 0.59 -30.33
N GLU A 711 3.79 1.31 -29.94
CA GLU A 711 5.17 0.79 -29.94
C GLU A 711 5.94 1.20 -28.70
N GLN A 712 6.76 0.28 -28.20
CA GLN A 712 7.60 0.51 -27.03
C GLN A 712 8.65 1.59 -27.32
N PHE A 713 8.77 2.52 -26.37
CA PHE A 713 9.80 3.53 -26.36
C PHE A 713 10.47 3.66 -24.99
N VAL A 714 11.61 4.34 -24.95
CA VAL A 714 12.25 4.84 -23.72
C VAL A 714 12.43 6.35 -23.82
N GLU A 715 12.27 7.06 -22.70
CA GLU A 715 12.51 8.50 -22.64
C GLU A 715 13.97 8.78 -22.32
N LEU A 716 14.61 9.62 -23.15
CA LEU A 716 15.96 10.13 -22.94
C LEU A 716 15.92 11.66 -22.85
N GLY A 717 16.68 12.23 -21.91
CA GLY A 717 16.91 13.67 -21.88
C GLY A 717 17.74 14.13 -23.08
N GLU A 718 17.54 15.36 -23.56
CA GLU A 718 18.30 15.91 -24.70
C GLU A 718 19.82 15.88 -24.48
N ALA A 719 20.29 16.17 -23.26
CA ALA A 719 21.72 16.15 -22.93
C ALA A 719 22.33 14.74 -23.09
N LEU A 720 21.69 13.72 -22.50
CA LEU A 720 22.13 12.33 -22.65
C LEU A 720 22.10 11.87 -24.11
N ALA A 721 21.03 12.22 -24.83
CA ALA A 721 20.90 11.86 -26.24
C ALA A 721 22.00 12.50 -27.10
N GLN A 722 22.36 13.75 -26.82
CA GLN A 722 23.47 14.43 -27.48
C GLN A 722 24.82 13.78 -27.16
N GLU A 723 25.10 13.46 -25.89
CA GLU A 723 26.32 12.76 -25.46
C GLU A 723 26.49 11.41 -26.16
N LEU A 724 25.37 10.68 -26.38
CA LEU A 724 25.36 9.38 -27.06
C LEU A 724 25.15 9.46 -28.58
N GLY A 725 24.96 10.66 -29.12
CA GLY A 725 24.65 10.91 -30.54
C GLY A 725 23.35 10.26 -31.02
N ILE A 726 22.35 10.07 -30.15
CA ILE A 726 21.06 9.44 -30.43
C ILE A 726 20.05 10.49 -30.88
N ALA A 727 19.47 10.33 -32.07
CA ALA A 727 18.40 11.20 -32.54
C ALA A 727 17.03 10.71 -32.03
N ASN A 728 16.04 11.61 -31.99
CA ASN A 728 14.67 11.23 -31.67
C ASN A 728 14.15 10.20 -32.70
N GLY A 729 13.52 9.13 -32.22
CA GLY A 729 13.04 8.04 -33.06
C GLY A 729 14.08 6.96 -33.39
N THR A 730 15.35 7.16 -33.04
CA THR A 730 16.39 6.12 -33.21
C THR A 730 16.09 4.92 -32.31
N ARG A 731 16.32 3.70 -32.81
CA ARG A 731 16.21 2.49 -31.99
C ARG A 731 17.43 2.35 -31.09
N VAL A 732 17.20 2.07 -29.82
CA VAL A 732 18.24 1.97 -28.79
C VAL A 732 18.14 0.65 -28.05
N LYS A 733 19.28 0.19 -27.55
CA LYS A 733 19.39 -0.93 -26.61
C LYS A 733 19.60 -0.34 -25.22
N VAL A 734 18.72 -0.69 -24.29
CA VAL A 734 18.87 -0.36 -22.87
C VAL A 734 19.19 -1.65 -22.13
N SER A 735 20.29 -1.68 -21.39
CA SER A 735 20.76 -2.88 -20.69
C SER A 735 21.05 -2.61 -19.23
N SER A 736 20.85 -3.63 -18.40
CA SER A 736 21.36 -3.71 -17.05
C SER A 736 22.11 -5.03 -16.86
N ASN A 737 22.61 -5.31 -15.66
CA ASN A 737 23.34 -6.56 -15.41
C ASN A 737 22.46 -7.82 -15.54
N ARG A 738 21.14 -7.66 -15.70
CA ARG A 738 20.15 -8.74 -15.77
C ARG A 738 19.67 -9.04 -17.19
N GLY A 739 19.93 -8.16 -18.15
CA GLY A 739 19.49 -8.33 -19.53
C GLY A 739 19.34 -7.00 -20.27
N TYR A 740 18.64 -7.02 -21.39
CA TYR A 740 18.42 -5.84 -22.21
C TYR A 740 17.04 -5.80 -22.85
N ILE A 741 16.63 -4.60 -23.27
CA ILE A 741 15.47 -4.36 -24.14
C ILE A 741 15.92 -3.54 -25.35
N LYS A 742 15.18 -3.64 -26.46
CA LYS A 742 15.30 -2.73 -27.61
C LYS A 742 14.01 -1.94 -27.78
N ALA A 743 14.11 -0.63 -27.90
CA ALA A 743 12.97 0.27 -27.97
C ALA A 743 13.29 1.52 -28.81
N VAL A 744 12.26 2.27 -29.19
CA VAL A 744 12.43 3.58 -29.83
C VAL A 744 12.86 4.61 -28.79
N ALA A 745 13.82 5.49 -29.10
CA ALA A 745 14.17 6.61 -28.22
C ALA A 745 13.22 7.80 -28.42
N LEU A 746 12.53 8.20 -27.36
CA LEU A 746 11.84 9.48 -27.27
C LEU A 746 12.76 10.50 -26.59
N VAL A 747 13.43 11.33 -27.39
CA VAL A 747 14.32 12.38 -26.91
C VAL A 747 13.51 13.62 -26.52
N THR A 748 13.67 14.12 -25.30
CA THR A 748 12.78 15.15 -24.76
C THR A 748 13.43 16.05 -23.69
N LYS A 749 12.98 17.30 -23.59
CA LYS A 749 13.31 18.25 -22.51
C LYS A 749 12.64 17.92 -21.17
N ARG A 750 11.68 16.99 -21.18
CA ARG A 750 10.91 16.59 -19.98
C ARG A 750 11.76 15.81 -18.98
N LEU A 751 12.84 15.17 -19.43
CA LEU A 751 13.86 14.57 -18.57
C LEU A 751 15.09 15.47 -18.62
N ARG A 752 15.58 15.88 -17.45
CA ARG A 752 16.76 16.75 -17.33
C ARG A 752 17.88 16.01 -16.63
N ALA A 753 19.10 16.31 -17.05
CA ALA A 753 20.28 15.97 -16.26
C ALA A 753 20.26 16.79 -14.96
N LEU A 754 20.61 16.14 -13.85
CA LEU A 754 20.69 16.78 -12.54
C LEU A 754 22.14 16.83 -12.08
N THR A 755 22.51 17.91 -11.40
CA THR A 755 23.80 17.98 -10.70
C THR A 755 23.63 17.38 -9.31
N VAL A 756 24.32 16.27 -9.04
CA VAL A 756 24.25 15.55 -7.76
C VAL A 756 25.66 15.24 -7.30
N GLU A 757 26.02 15.65 -6.09
CA GLU A 757 27.42 15.54 -5.58
C GLU A 757 28.46 16.11 -6.57
N GLY A 758 28.11 17.19 -7.29
CA GLY A 758 28.96 17.78 -8.32
C GLY A 758 29.07 16.99 -9.63
N LYS A 759 28.38 15.85 -9.75
CA LYS A 759 28.34 15.00 -10.95
C LYS A 759 27.06 15.23 -11.75
N THR A 760 27.14 15.09 -13.06
CA THR A 760 25.95 15.03 -13.93
C THR A 760 25.32 13.64 -13.82
N VAL A 761 24.08 13.57 -13.35
CA VAL A 761 23.29 12.34 -13.28
C VAL A 761 22.17 12.40 -14.30
N HIS A 762 22.17 11.45 -15.24
CA HIS A 762 21.12 11.31 -16.25
C HIS A 762 20.10 10.25 -15.82
N HIS A 763 18.83 10.50 -16.17
CA HIS A 763 17.74 9.55 -15.98
C HIS A 763 17.28 8.97 -17.33
N VAL A 764 16.93 7.69 -17.34
CA VAL A 764 16.33 6.95 -18.46
C VAL A 764 14.94 6.51 -18.04
N GLY A 765 13.92 6.97 -18.76
CA GLY A 765 12.53 6.64 -18.47
C GLY A 765 12.05 5.42 -19.26
N ILE A 766 11.44 4.44 -18.59
CA ILE A 766 11.07 3.17 -19.23
C ILE A 766 9.60 2.83 -18.91
N PRO A 767 8.64 3.12 -19.81
CA PRO A 767 7.26 2.69 -19.61
C PRO A 767 7.13 1.16 -19.69
N ILE A 768 6.16 0.61 -18.97
CA ILE A 768 6.06 -0.84 -18.70
C ILE A 768 5.14 -1.62 -19.64
N HIS A 769 4.59 -1.04 -20.70
CA HIS A 769 3.32 -1.55 -21.24
C HIS A 769 3.39 -2.65 -22.30
N TRP A 770 4.58 -2.95 -22.80
CA TRP A 770 4.78 -3.85 -23.92
C TRP A 770 5.35 -5.20 -23.49
N GLY A 771 5.28 -6.16 -24.41
CA GLY A 771 5.73 -7.54 -24.23
C GLY A 771 5.57 -8.30 -25.54
N PHE A 772 5.58 -9.63 -25.47
CA PHE A 772 5.54 -10.52 -26.65
C PHE A 772 4.16 -11.13 -26.92
N VAL A 773 3.13 -10.69 -26.18
CA VAL A 773 1.71 -11.06 -26.40
C VAL A 773 0.89 -9.79 -26.60
N GLY A 774 -0.14 -9.86 -27.45
CA GLY A 774 -1.11 -8.78 -27.67
C GLY A 774 -1.11 -8.25 -29.10
N ILE A 775 -1.81 -7.14 -29.32
CA ILE A 775 -2.04 -6.58 -30.65
C ILE A 775 -1.31 -5.24 -30.91
N ALA A 776 -0.70 -4.65 -29.88
CA ALA A 776 0.33 -3.62 -30.07
C ALA A 776 1.57 -4.23 -30.76
N LYS A 777 2.47 -3.39 -31.28
CA LYS A 777 3.72 -3.90 -31.85
C LYS A 777 4.49 -4.70 -30.78
N PRO A 778 5.02 -5.90 -31.11
CA PRO A 778 5.81 -6.69 -30.17
C PRO A 778 6.96 -5.89 -29.59
N GLY A 779 7.19 -6.07 -28.29
CA GLY A 779 8.26 -5.43 -27.54
C GLY A 779 8.83 -6.35 -26.47
N PHE A 780 9.60 -5.76 -25.57
CA PHE A 780 10.26 -6.45 -24.46
C PHE A 780 9.56 -6.15 -23.15
N LEU A 781 9.57 -7.13 -22.24
CA LEU A 781 9.16 -6.92 -20.87
C LEU A 781 10.19 -6.04 -20.14
N THR A 782 9.76 -4.87 -19.66
CA THR A 782 10.62 -3.90 -18.98
C THR A 782 11.35 -4.48 -17.76
N ASN A 783 10.72 -5.41 -17.05
CA ASN A 783 11.31 -6.09 -15.90
C ASN A 783 12.44 -7.08 -16.22
N THR A 784 12.84 -7.17 -17.50
CA THR A 784 14.15 -7.71 -17.90
C THR A 784 15.30 -6.91 -17.25
N LEU A 785 15.08 -5.62 -16.94
CA LEU A 785 16.13 -4.72 -16.46
C LEU A 785 16.21 -4.59 -14.94
N THR A 786 15.10 -4.83 -14.23
CA THR A 786 14.90 -4.36 -12.84
C THR A 786 15.50 -5.30 -11.80
N PRO A 787 16.07 -4.77 -10.70
CA PRO A 787 16.77 -5.56 -9.70
C PRO A 787 15.81 -6.42 -8.85
N PHE A 788 16.30 -7.57 -8.38
CA PHE A 788 15.54 -8.51 -7.52
C PHE A 788 15.79 -8.21 -6.04
N VAL A 789 15.34 -7.04 -5.60
CA VAL A 789 15.43 -6.55 -4.22
C VAL A 789 14.23 -5.67 -3.92
N GLY A 790 13.84 -5.51 -2.65
CA GLY A 790 12.67 -4.73 -2.27
C GLY A 790 12.77 -4.01 -0.94
N ASP A 791 11.65 -3.37 -0.58
CA ASP A 791 11.43 -2.64 0.66
C ASP A 791 11.73 -3.48 1.90
N GLY A 792 12.40 -2.87 2.89
CA GLY A 792 12.81 -3.56 4.12
C GLY A 792 11.66 -4.15 4.96
N ASN A 793 10.42 -3.69 4.75
CA ASN A 793 9.25 -4.17 5.49
C ASN A 793 8.41 -5.13 4.64
N SER A 794 7.99 -4.66 3.47
CA SER A 794 7.00 -5.33 2.63
C SER A 794 7.60 -6.22 1.54
N GLN A 795 8.91 -6.11 1.29
CA GLN A 795 9.59 -6.73 0.16
C GLN A 795 9.06 -6.26 -1.21
N THR A 796 8.36 -5.11 -1.26
CA THR A 796 7.93 -4.48 -2.52
C THR A 796 9.15 -4.14 -3.38
N PRO A 797 9.26 -4.62 -4.64
CA PRO A 797 10.52 -4.50 -5.35
C PRO A 797 10.91 -3.06 -5.75
N GLU A 798 12.22 -2.84 -5.86
CA GLU A 798 12.87 -1.57 -6.20
C GLU A 798 12.82 -1.30 -7.72
N PHE A 799 11.63 -1.02 -8.24
CA PHE A 799 11.40 -0.77 -9.66
C PHE A 799 11.66 0.68 -10.11
N LYS A 800 11.81 1.61 -9.16
CA LYS A 800 11.81 3.06 -9.43
C LYS A 800 13.18 3.70 -9.47
N SER A 801 14.22 3.00 -9.03
CA SER A 801 15.58 3.51 -9.08
C SER A 801 16.57 2.35 -9.17
N PHE A 802 17.21 2.21 -10.33
CA PHE A 802 18.25 1.22 -10.58
C PHE A 802 19.18 1.72 -11.70
N LEU A 803 20.20 0.96 -12.09
CA LEU A 803 21.18 1.41 -13.07
C LEU A 803 21.05 0.71 -14.43
N VAL A 804 21.27 1.48 -15.50
CA VAL A 804 21.29 0.99 -16.89
C VAL A 804 22.39 1.65 -17.74
N LYS A 805 22.64 1.05 -18.90
CA LYS A 805 23.41 1.60 -20.01
C LYS A 805 22.48 1.77 -21.22
N VAL A 806 22.73 2.77 -22.06
CA VAL A 806 22.00 3.03 -23.31
C VAL A 806 22.98 3.07 -24.48
N GLU A 807 22.66 2.36 -25.54
CA GLU A 807 23.45 2.25 -26.77
C GLU A 807 22.54 2.33 -28.00
N LYS A 808 23.08 2.74 -29.16
CA LYS A 808 22.36 2.59 -30.44
C LYS A 808 22.19 1.10 -30.77
N ALA A 809 21.01 0.69 -31.22
CA ALA A 809 20.68 -0.71 -31.53
C ALA A 809 20.74 -1.03 -33.02
#